data_AF-A0A6G1PLB2-F1
#
_entry.id   AF-A0A6G1PLB2-F1
#
_cell.length_a   1.000
_cell.length_b   1.000
_cell.length_c   1.000
_cell.angle_alpha   90.00
_cell.angle_beta   90.00
_cell.angle_gamma   90.00
#
_symmetry.space_group_name_H-M   'P 1'
#
loop_
_entity.id
_entity.type
_entity.pdbx_description
1 polymer ?
#
loop_
_entity_poly.entity_id
_entity_poly.type
_entity_poly.pdbx_seq_one_letter_code
_entity_poly.pdbx_strand_id
1 'polypeptide(L)'
;MSQESVKRLQISTRNKLRKFNCLRGREVQPGEFWDVVVVTAVDESQREAYELQISHKVQRKELPLGIHYKVFSDPPGSKIGNGGSTLYALQQLNDIYGKALGRLRVILIHAGGFSQRLPSASALGKIFSAMPLGDPLYQMLELKLAIYVDFPCEMKPGLLVTCADDIELYSIAEDEIVRFNKPGFTALAHPSPLSIGTTHGVFVLDSHKKSTNSEMETISCLRFLHKPSIDKMRNCGAVLKRQSGCFSLSDPEFVYTDSTYYVDFNTAKSLLNVLKELGTLDCEIDAYGDFLQALGPKATMDYTNNTANVTTKERGLVEVRQKIFHLLHETPLNVILLNNSKFYHIGTTSEYLFHLTEDVALRSELGLMSSAFSGHMNKPSERAFGSCVMYSVLDSSCSVGSGSVVEYCRLGAGVTIDEWKKKVGESYSVIVEKLEDDLKLKDSELVDLKLAFSSDEAFQKDNAELVTTLLHGGADVQQVGYGALTALHVATLAGHHEAADILLQHGAYVNVQDAVFFTPLHIACYNSHEKLAKLLLKFGADVNVSGEVGDRPLHLAAAKGFLGIVKLLMREGSKANVNAQDNEDHVPLHFCARFGHQEIVRYLLQGNFDAQAHSVNIYGDTPLHLACYNGKYAAVKELIQLSGTESFSKENIFSETALHSACTYGKDLEMVKFLLTQNAMSINHQGRDGHTALHSACFHGHIRLVQFLLDSGADMNLVACDPSRSSGEKEEQTCLMWAYEKGHDAIVTLLKHYKRPDDSPCNEYSQPGGDGSYVSVPSPLGKIKSMTKEKAEVLLLRASLPSHFQLQLSELEFNEIIGSGSFGKVYRGKCRNKIVAIKRYRANTYCSKSDVDMFCREVSILCRLNHPCIIHFVGACLDDPSQFAIVTQYVSGGSLFSLLHEQKRLIDLQSKLIIAIDVAKGMEYLHNLTQPIIHRDLNSHNILLYEDGHAVVADFGESRFLQSMDEDNMTKQPGNLRWMAPEVFTQCTRYSVKADMFSYALCLWELLTGEIPFAHLKPAAAAADMAYHHIRPPIGNSIPKPVSALLMRGWNACPESEARDLKTFEAEFTFASCDRPEFSEVVSNLEECLCNVELMSPASSNSSGSLSPSTSSDCLLGRGGPGRSHVAALRSRFELEYALNTRAYAFWTQRTINLNIQNGFGEWTSLSPDLYPLEIMWNTLQRDVSIRHPKNMAKLKRFCLDEQSKVPPEHYAGYVSDPMSTMRFCSSFSSSGSFEDSNSN
;
A
#
# COMPACT_ATOMS: atom_id res chain seq x y z
N MET A 1 29.41 3.14 -10.62
CA MET A 1 30.56 2.25 -10.31
C MET A 1 31.32 1.87 -11.57
N SER A 2 32.58 1.43 -11.47
CA SER A 2 33.30 0.82 -12.61
C SER A 2 32.73 -0.57 -12.90
N GLN A 3 32.71 -1.01 -14.17
CA GLN A 3 32.19 -2.34 -14.52
C GLN A 3 32.93 -3.48 -13.79
N GLU A 4 34.20 -3.27 -13.47
CA GLU A 4 35.03 -4.21 -12.71
C GLU A 4 34.60 -4.31 -11.24
N SER A 5 34.39 -3.18 -10.54
CA SER A 5 33.95 -3.18 -9.14
C SER A 5 32.58 -3.87 -8.95
N VAL A 6 31.64 -3.65 -9.89
CA VAL A 6 30.33 -4.33 -9.89
C VAL A 6 30.46 -5.85 -10.13
N LYS A 7 31.37 -6.29 -11.01
CA LYS A 7 31.64 -7.71 -11.21
C LYS A 7 32.19 -8.37 -9.95
N ARG A 8 33.15 -7.73 -9.24
CA ARG A 8 33.69 -8.25 -7.97
C ARG A 8 32.63 -8.38 -6.89
N LEU A 9 31.79 -7.35 -6.75
CA LEU A 9 30.66 -7.35 -5.82
C LEU A 9 29.66 -8.48 -6.12
N GLN A 10 29.30 -8.67 -7.39
CA GLN A 10 28.45 -9.77 -7.86
C GLN A 10 29.08 -11.16 -7.64
N ILE A 11 30.39 -11.32 -7.88
CA ILE A 11 31.12 -12.58 -7.66
C ILE A 11 31.20 -12.91 -6.17
N SER A 12 31.55 -11.94 -5.31
CA SER A 12 31.62 -12.14 -3.86
C SER A 12 30.24 -12.51 -3.29
N THR A 13 29.18 -11.83 -3.72
CA THR A 13 27.80 -12.13 -3.33
C THR A 13 27.39 -13.56 -3.72
N ARG A 14 27.67 -13.99 -4.96
CA ARG A 14 27.42 -15.38 -5.39
C ARG A 14 28.24 -16.41 -4.60
N ASN A 15 29.49 -16.12 -4.25
CA ASN A 15 30.33 -17.04 -3.49
C ASN A 15 29.84 -17.19 -2.04
N LYS A 16 29.37 -16.10 -1.40
CA LYS A 16 28.71 -16.13 -0.08
C LYS A 16 27.43 -16.98 -0.08
N LEU A 17 26.53 -16.75 -1.05
CA LEU A 17 25.30 -17.54 -1.23
C LEU A 17 25.61 -19.04 -1.48
N ARG A 18 26.63 -19.35 -2.28
CA ARG A 18 27.12 -20.73 -2.48
C ARG A 18 27.63 -21.35 -1.19
N LYS A 19 28.46 -20.63 -0.42
CA LYS A 19 29.00 -21.11 0.86
C LYS A 19 27.88 -21.41 1.86
N PHE A 20 26.87 -20.54 1.97
CA PHE A 20 25.70 -20.80 2.82
C PHE A 20 24.87 -22.00 2.33
N ASN A 21 24.63 -22.13 1.01
CA ASN A 21 23.97 -23.32 0.45
C ASN A 21 24.72 -24.63 0.79
N CYS A 22 26.05 -24.61 0.89
CA CYS A 22 26.85 -25.77 1.32
C CYS A 22 26.78 -26.07 2.84
N LEU A 23 26.14 -25.21 3.64
CA LEU A 23 25.88 -25.42 5.07
C LEU A 23 24.42 -25.82 5.36
N ARG A 24 23.49 -25.60 4.43
CA ARG A 24 22.07 -26.00 4.57
C ARG A 24 21.94 -27.49 4.87
N GLY A 25 21.26 -27.86 5.94
CA GLY A 25 21.06 -29.26 6.34
C GLY A 25 22.30 -30.00 6.84
N ARG A 26 23.45 -29.31 6.94
CA ARG A 26 24.72 -29.87 7.43
C ARG A 26 24.95 -29.43 8.87
N GLU A 27 25.44 -30.35 9.69
CA GLU A 27 25.94 -30.04 11.04
C GLU A 27 27.30 -29.34 10.93
N VAL A 28 27.37 -28.11 11.45
CA VAL A 28 28.55 -27.23 11.33
C VAL A 28 29.42 -27.28 12.57
N GLN A 29 30.73 -27.18 12.38
CA GLN A 29 31.69 -27.28 13.49
C GLN A 29 31.81 -25.96 14.27
N PRO A 30 32.20 -25.98 15.57
CA PRO A 30 32.32 -24.77 16.39
C PRO A 30 33.24 -23.71 15.75
N GLY A 31 32.66 -22.62 15.25
CA GLY A 31 33.37 -21.55 14.55
C GLY A 31 33.51 -21.68 13.03
N GLU A 32 32.92 -22.71 12.43
CA GLU A 32 32.62 -22.72 10.99
C GLU A 32 31.47 -21.75 10.64
N PHE A 33 30.59 -21.49 11.62
CA PHE A 33 29.42 -20.62 11.49
C PHE A 33 29.02 -20.02 12.86
N TRP A 34 27.90 -19.29 12.89
CA TRP A 34 27.32 -18.66 14.09
C TRP A 34 26.96 -19.68 15.17
N ASP A 35 27.44 -19.53 16.41
CA ASP A 35 27.11 -20.48 17.49
C ASP A 35 25.65 -20.28 17.97
N VAL A 36 25.14 -19.04 17.93
CA VAL A 36 23.75 -18.68 18.28
C VAL A 36 23.20 -17.69 17.25
N VAL A 37 21.96 -17.90 16.81
CA VAL A 37 21.21 -16.98 15.94
C VAL A 37 19.95 -16.52 16.68
N VAL A 38 19.80 -15.20 16.83
CA VAL A 38 18.72 -14.58 17.60
C VAL A 38 17.88 -13.66 16.71
N VAL A 39 16.57 -13.79 16.79
CA VAL A 39 15.60 -12.89 16.16
C VAL A 39 14.77 -12.19 17.24
N THR A 40 14.55 -10.87 17.15
CA THR A 40 13.65 -10.16 18.08
C THR A 40 12.20 -10.22 17.60
N ALA A 41 11.24 -10.40 18.51
CA ALA A 41 9.81 -10.37 18.25
C ALA A 41 9.13 -9.25 19.06
N VAL A 42 8.04 -8.68 18.54
CA VAL A 42 7.31 -7.55 19.14
C VAL A 42 6.56 -7.91 20.42
N ASP A 43 6.13 -9.17 20.51
CA ASP A 43 5.35 -9.75 21.59
C ASP A 43 5.50 -11.28 21.56
N GLU A 44 4.85 -11.94 22.51
CA GLU A 44 4.90 -13.40 22.67
C GLU A 44 4.22 -14.17 21.53
N SER A 45 3.18 -13.62 20.91
CA SER A 45 2.49 -14.26 19.78
C SER A 45 3.38 -14.28 18.54
N GLN A 46 4.14 -13.20 18.32
CA GLN A 46 5.15 -13.13 17.27
C GLN A 46 6.36 -14.01 17.59
N ARG A 47 6.73 -14.19 18.87
CA ARG A 47 7.79 -15.14 19.29
C ARG A 47 7.42 -16.57 18.87
N GLU A 48 6.23 -17.03 19.25
CA GLU A 48 5.73 -18.37 18.90
C GLU A 48 5.66 -18.60 17.38
N ALA A 49 5.12 -17.64 16.63
CA ALA A 49 5.05 -17.72 15.17
C ALA A 49 6.43 -17.83 14.50
N TYR A 50 7.42 -17.09 15.01
CA TYR A 50 8.79 -17.13 14.47
C TYR A 50 9.53 -18.42 14.86
N GLU A 51 9.34 -18.93 16.09
CA GLU A 51 9.91 -20.22 16.50
C GLU A 51 9.34 -21.37 15.68
N LEU A 52 8.04 -21.35 15.38
CA LEU A 52 7.41 -22.33 14.50
C LEU A 52 8.01 -22.28 13.08
N GLN A 53 8.17 -21.08 12.50
CA GLN A 53 8.82 -20.94 11.19
C GLN A 53 10.26 -21.47 11.19
N ILE A 54 11.09 -21.10 12.17
CA ILE A 54 12.49 -21.54 12.22
C ILE A 54 12.57 -23.06 12.45
N SER A 55 11.75 -23.63 13.33
CA SER A 55 11.74 -25.08 13.57
C SER A 55 11.39 -25.87 12.30
N HIS A 56 10.39 -25.42 11.53
CA HIS A 56 10.06 -26.01 10.24
C HIS A 56 11.20 -25.86 9.22
N LYS A 57 11.93 -24.73 9.21
CA LYS A 57 13.10 -24.55 8.34
C LYS A 57 14.26 -25.49 8.68
N VAL A 58 14.52 -25.70 9.97
CA VAL A 58 15.52 -26.67 10.45
C VAL A 58 15.12 -28.09 10.07
N GLN A 59 13.85 -28.48 10.27
CA GLN A 59 13.31 -29.78 9.85
C GLN A 59 13.44 -30.01 8.34
N ARG A 60 13.10 -29.01 7.51
CA ARG A 60 13.25 -29.04 6.05
C ARG A 60 14.70 -28.86 5.55
N LYS A 61 15.68 -28.77 6.46
CA LYS A 61 17.11 -28.60 6.14
C LYS A 61 17.45 -27.31 5.37
N GLU A 62 16.59 -26.29 5.45
CA GLU A 62 16.79 -24.96 4.83
C GLU A 62 17.83 -24.10 5.56
N LEU A 63 18.19 -24.50 6.78
CA LEU A 63 19.17 -23.86 7.66
C LEU A 63 20.28 -24.85 8.07
N PRO A 64 21.47 -24.35 8.47
CA PRO A 64 22.51 -25.16 9.11
C PRO A 64 22.05 -25.86 10.40
N LEU A 65 22.61 -27.04 10.68
CA LEU A 65 22.32 -27.84 11.87
C LEU A 65 23.42 -27.68 12.93
N GLY A 66 23.10 -28.00 14.18
CA GLY A 66 23.99 -27.80 15.34
C GLY A 66 23.94 -26.37 15.91
N ILE A 67 23.13 -25.48 15.34
CA ILE A 67 23.06 -24.06 15.72
C ILE A 67 21.90 -23.76 16.67
N HIS A 68 22.18 -22.94 17.68
CA HIS A 68 21.19 -22.50 18.65
C HIS A 68 20.37 -21.32 18.09
N TYR A 69 19.30 -21.63 17.37
CA TYR A 69 18.29 -20.64 16.99
C TYR A 69 17.42 -20.25 18.19
N LYS A 70 17.17 -18.95 18.36
CA LYS A 70 16.32 -18.38 19.41
C LYS A 70 15.49 -17.20 18.89
N VAL A 71 14.31 -17.03 19.45
CA VAL A 71 13.49 -15.83 19.27
C VAL A 71 13.21 -15.24 20.65
N PHE A 72 13.35 -13.92 20.79
CA PHE A 72 13.09 -13.22 22.04
C PHE A 72 12.04 -12.13 21.81
N SER A 73 10.92 -12.24 22.51
CA SER A 73 9.89 -11.21 22.61
C SER A 73 10.40 -10.00 23.38
N ASP A 74 9.97 -8.79 22.99
CA ASP A 74 10.04 -7.61 23.84
C ASP A 74 9.11 -7.79 25.08
N PRO A 75 9.44 -7.24 26.26
CA PRO A 75 8.62 -7.36 27.45
C PRO A 75 7.30 -6.57 27.33
N PRO A 76 6.21 -7.01 28.00
CA PRO A 76 4.92 -6.34 27.93
C PRO A 76 4.95 -4.96 28.61
N GLY A 77 4.73 -3.89 27.86
CA GLY A 77 4.74 -2.51 28.37
C GLY A 77 4.82 -1.46 27.27
N SER A 78 5.54 -0.36 27.55
CA SER A 78 5.89 0.67 26.57
C SER A 78 6.85 0.13 25.50
N LYS A 79 6.90 0.84 24.37
CA LYS A 79 7.73 0.49 23.20
C LYS A 79 9.21 0.80 23.46
N ILE A 80 10.00 -0.20 23.85
CA ILE A 80 11.39 -0.01 24.29
C ILE A 80 12.43 0.27 23.18
N GLY A 81 12.05 0.16 21.90
CA GLY A 81 12.94 0.41 20.75
C GLY A 81 14.01 -0.68 20.55
N ASN A 82 14.74 -0.63 19.42
CA ASN A 82 15.74 -1.66 19.08
C ASN A 82 16.93 -1.69 20.05
N GLY A 83 17.26 -0.56 20.69
CA GLY A 83 18.22 -0.51 21.79
C GLY A 83 17.72 -1.30 23.01
N GLY A 84 16.44 -1.11 23.37
CA GLY A 84 15.79 -1.88 24.43
C GLY A 84 15.76 -3.38 24.11
N SER A 85 15.33 -3.77 22.91
CA SER A 85 15.33 -5.17 22.45
C SER A 85 16.73 -5.80 22.49
N THR A 86 17.78 -5.01 22.19
CA THR A 86 19.18 -5.48 22.29
C THR A 86 19.58 -5.79 23.73
N LEU A 87 19.23 -4.92 24.67
CA LEU A 87 19.50 -5.12 26.10
C LEU A 87 18.73 -6.33 26.65
N TYR A 88 17.46 -6.48 26.29
CA TYR A 88 16.63 -7.60 26.74
C TYR A 88 17.07 -8.94 26.12
N ALA A 89 17.48 -8.95 24.84
CA ALA A 89 18.11 -10.10 24.22
C ALA A 89 19.43 -10.49 24.93
N LEU A 90 20.28 -9.51 25.30
CA LEU A 90 21.48 -9.76 26.09
C LEU A 90 21.18 -10.34 27.48
N GLN A 91 20.07 -9.95 28.10
CA GLN A 91 19.60 -10.56 29.35
C GLN A 91 19.20 -12.02 29.14
N GLN A 92 18.32 -12.32 28.19
CA GLN A 92 17.89 -13.70 27.92
C GLN A 92 19.07 -14.60 27.50
N LEU A 93 20.04 -14.08 26.74
CA LEU A 93 21.30 -14.78 26.44
C LEU A 93 22.14 -15.07 27.71
N ASN A 94 22.25 -14.12 28.63
CA ASN A 94 22.93 -14.33 29.91
C ASN A 94 22.19 -15.35 30.79
N ASP A 95 20.86 -15.34 30.77
CA ASP A 95 20.07 -16.18 31.66
C ASP A 95 19.97 -17.63 31.14
N ILE A 96 20.07 -17.83 29.81
CA ILE A 96 20.18 -19.16 29.16
C ILE A 96 21.62 -19.72 29.23
N TYR A 97 22.64 -18.91 28.90
CA TYR A 97 24.02 -19.41 28.71
C TYR A 97 24.99 -19.06 29.84
N GLY A 98 24.67 -18.07 30.68
CA GLY A 98 25.50 -17.63 31.80
C GLY A 98 26.96 -17.39 31.42
N LYS A 99 27.87 -18.07 32.12
CA LYS A 99 29.32 -17.99 31.86
C LYS A 99 29.74 -18.53 30.49
N ALA A 100 28.92 -19.34 29.81
CA ALA A 100 29.23 -19.84 28.47
C ALA A 100 29.08 -18.77 27.38
N LEU A 101 28.27 -17.72 27.60
CA LEU A 101 28.04 -16.64 26.63
C LEU A 101 29.35 -15.99 26.15
N GLY A 102 30.35 -15.88 27.03
CA GLY A 102 31.70 -15.36 26.70
C GLY A 102 32.56 -16.26 25.81
N ARG A 103 31.98 -17.32 25.23
CA ARG A 103 32.61 -18.22 24.24
C ARG A 103 31.83 -18.30 22.93
N LEU A 104 30.66 -17.67 22.84
CA LEU A 104 29.74 -17.76 21.70
C LEU A 104 29.87 -16.52 20.79
N ARG A 105 29.79 -16.74 19.48
CA ARG A 105 29.53 -15.71 18.47
C ARG A 105 28.04 -15.72 18.20
N VAL A 106 27.40 -14.62 18.54
CA VAL A 106 25.95 -14.44 18.42
C VAL A 106 25.66 -13.45 17.30
N ILE A 107 24.73 -13.77 16.42
CA ILE A 107 24.09 -12.78 15.53
C ILE A 107 22.67 -12.48 16.03
N LEU A 108 22.37 -11.20 16.21
CA LEU A 108 21.07 -10.67 16.60
C LEU A 108 20.47 -9.88 15.45
N ILE A 109 19.26 -10.26 15.03
CA ILE A 109 18.55 -9.67 13.90
C ILE A 109 17.25 -9.02 14.40
N HIS A 110 17.15 -7.70 14.24
CA HIS A 110 15.93 -6.96 14.57
C HIS A 110 14.86 -7.13 13.49
N ALA A 111 13.79 -7.88 13.77
CA ALA A 111 12.71 -8.13 12.81
C ALA A 111 11.77 -6.93 12.57
N GLY A 112 11.90 -5.86 13.35
CA GLY A 112 11.18 -4.59 13.14
C GLY A 112 9.73 -4.57 13.65
N GLY A 113 9.43 -5.27 14.75
CA GLY A 113 8.09 -5.50 15.32
C GLY A 113 7.03 -4.40 15.14
N PHE A 114 7.23 -3.21 15.72
CA PHE A 114 6.29 -2.07 15.64
C PHE A 114 6.37 -1.24 14.34
N SER A 115 7.17 -1.64 13.34
CA SER A 115 7.48 -0.83 12.16
C SER A 115 6.40 -0.94 11.06
N GLN A 116 5.39 -0.05 11.11
CA GLN A 116 4.29 0.08 10.13
C GLN A 116 4.71 0.40 8.67
N ARG A 117 6.01 0.29 8.33
CA ARG A 117 6.56 0.80 7.07
C ARG A 117 6.39 -0.15 5.88
N LEU A 118 6.37 -1.48 6.09
CA LEU A 118 5.65 -2.37 5.15
C LEU A 118 4.15 -2.34 5.52
N PRO A 119 3.24 -2.31 4.53
CA PRO A 119 1.81 -2.17 4.75
C PRO A 119 1.24 -3.46 5.36
N SER A 120 0.65 -3.31 6.54
CA SER A 120 -0.33 -4.22 7.16
C SER A 120 0.00 -5.73 7.14
N ALA A 121 0.56 -6.21 8.25
CA ALA A 121 0.26 -7.54 8.81
C ALA A 121 0.44 -8.77 7.89
N SER A 122 1.66 -9.00 7.41
CA SER A 122 2.11 -10.40 7.29
C SER A 122 2.33 -10.94 8.70
N ALA A 123 1.70 -12.06 9.06
CA ALA A 123 1.94 -12.76 10.32
C ALA A 123 3.40 -13.25 10.48
N LEU A 124 4.17 -13.23 9.39
CA LEU A 124 5.58 -13.64 9.34
C LEU A 124 6.55 -12.46 9.51
N GLY A 125 6.08 -11.20 9.43
CA GLY A 125 6.93 -10.00 9.55
C GLY A 125 8.07 -9.90 8.52
N LYS A 126 8.96 -8.92 8.71
CA LYS A 126 10.02 -8.58 7.72
C LYS A 126 11.07 -9.68 7.55
N ILE A 127 11.43 -10.34 8.65
CA ILE A 127 12.49 -11.35 8.68
C ILE A 127 12.19 -12.60 7.85
N PHE A 128 10.91 -12.81 7.50
CA PHE A 128 10.44 -13.88 6.62
C PHE A 128 9.84 -13.39 5.30
N SER A 129 10.10 -12.15 4.86
CA SER A 129 9.82 -11.73 3.48
C SER A 129 10.64 -12.55 2.47
N ALA A 130 10.03 -12.95 1.35
CA ALA A 130 10.60 -13.88 0.39
C ALA A 130 11.44 -13.18 -0.70
N MET A 131 12.67 -13.64 -0.90
CA MET A 131 13.58 -13.07 -1.90
C MET A 131 13.51 -13.85 -3.21
N PRO A 132 13.60 -13.18 -4.38
CA PRO A 132 13.50 -13.81 -5.71
C PRO A 132 14.80 -14.54 -6.12
N LEU A 133 15.42 -15.29 -5.20
CA LEU A 133 16.73 -15.92 -5.41
C LEU A 133 16.91 -17.23 -4.60
N GLY A 134 17.67 -18.15 -5.21
CA GLY A 134 18.10 -19.42 -4.61
C GLY A 134 17.06 -20.54 -4.66
N ASP A 135 17.53 -21.76 -4.40
CA ASP A 135 16.74 -22.98 -4.35
C ASP A 135 17.23 -23.84 -3.15
N PRO A 136 16.36 -24.20 -2.17
CA PRO A 136 15.07 -23.57 -1.92
C PRO A 136 15.24 -22.05 -1.70
N LEU A 137 14.18 -21.29 -2.01
CA LEU A 137 14.19 -19.83 -1.98
C LEU A 137 14.68 -19.26 -0.64
N TYR A 138 15.35 -18.12 -0.72
CA TYR A 138 15.80 -17.38 0.46
C TYR A 138 14.65 -16.53 1.01
N GLN A 139 14.48 -16.49 2.33
CA GLN A 139 13.83 -15.36 2.99
C GLN A 139 14.90 -14.43 3.57
N MET A 140 14.49 -13.30 4.14
CA MET A 140 15.44 -12.31 4.68
C MET A 140 16.38 -12.90 5.75
N LEU A 141 15.91 -13.86 6.54
CA LEU A 141 16.72 -14.62 7.50
C LEU A 141 17.92 -15.32 6.83
N GLU A 142 17.69 -16.16 5.81
CA GLU A 142 18.77 -16.85 5.10
C GLU A 142 19.67 -15.87 4.36
N LEU A 143 19.13 -14.78 3.82
CA LEU A 143 19.95 -13.78 3.13
C LEU A 143 20.92 -13.11 4.10
N LYS A 144 20.46 -12.66 5.27
CA LYS A 144 21.32 -12.10 6.32
C LYS A 144 22.37 -13.10 6.81
N LEU A 145 21.96 -14.36 7.04
CA LEU A 145 22.88 -15.43 7.44
C LEU A 145 23.93 -15.76 6.37
N ALA A 146 23.58 -15.66 5.08
CA ALA A 146 24.49 -15.90 3.97
C ALA A 146 25.43 -14.73 3.68
N ILE A 147 24.98 -13.48 3.79
CA ILE A 147 25.82 -12.29 3.59
C ILE A 147 26.93 -12.19 4.67
N TYR A 148 26.66 -12.67 5.89
CA TYR A 148 27.61 -12.67 7.00
C TYR A 148 28.24 -14.06 7.27
N VAL A 149 28.17 -15.00 6.30
CA VAL A 149 28.71 -16.38 6.40
C VAL A 149 30.24 -16.45 6.60
N ASP A 150 30.96 -15.38 6.31
CA ASP A 150 32.42 -15.32 6.41
C ASP A 150 32.93 -14.84 7.77
N PHE A 151 32.08 -14.23 8.60
CA PHE A 151 32.51 -13.60 9.85
C PHE A 151 32.89 -14.57 10.98
N PRO A 152 32.14 -15.66 11.27
CA PRO A 152 32.37 -16.47 12.49
C PRO A 152 33.77 -17.11 12.62
N CYS A 153 34.46 -17.33 11.49
CA CYS A 153 35.81 -17.88 11.44
C CYS A 153 36.89 -16.90 11.93
N GLU A 154 36.67 -15.59 11.76
CA GLU A 154 37.64 -14.51 12.01
C GLU A 154 37.12 -13.50 13.05
N MET A 155 36.18 -13.96 13.88
CA MET A 155 35.43 -13.20 14.88
C MET A 155 35.64 -13.77 16.29
N LYS A 156 35.89 -12.89 17.27
CA LYS A 156 35.92 -13.27 18.68
C LYS A 156 34.50 -13.44 19.26
N PRO A 157 34.33 -14.18 20.37
CA PRO A 157 33.08 -14.23 21.11
C PRO A 157 32.52 -12.83 21.45
N GLY A 158 31.24 -12.64 21.18
CA GLY A 158 30.56 -11.35 21.19
C GLY A 158 29.31 -11.36 20.31
N LEU A 159 28.73 -10.17 20.10
CA LEU A 159 27.41 -9.98 19.48
C LEU A 159 27.53 -9.15 18.20
N LEU A 160 27.09 -9.68 17.06
CA LEU A 160 26.81 -8.90 15.85
C LEU A 160 25.32 -8.49 15.86
N VAL A 161 25.03 -7.20 15.67
CA VAL A 161 23.66 -6.65 15.63
C VAL A 161 23.37 -6.09 14.24
N THR A 162 22.28 -6.54 13.62
CA THR A 162 21.82 -6.13 12.29
C THR A 162 20.29 -6.04 12.24
N CYS A 163 19.73 -5.41 11.21
CA CYS A 163 18.29 -5.25 11.03
C CYS A 163 17.73 -6.22 9.97
N ALA A 164 16.41 -6.22 9.77
CA ALA A 164 15.71 -7.01 8.75
C ALA A 164 15.11 -6.14 7.62
N ASP A 165 15.31 -4.82 7.65
CA ASP A 165 14.87 -3.86 6.64
C ASP A 165 16.02 -3.24 5.81
N ASP A 166 17.16 -3.92 5.74
CA ASP A 166 18.33 -3.53 4.96
C ASP A 166 19.01 -4.74 4.30
N ILE A 167 19.60 -4.54 3.12
CA ILE A 167 20.49 -5.49 2.46
C ILE A 167 21.86 -4.82 2.27
N GLU A 168 22.90 -5.40 2.88
CA GLU A 168 24.30 -4.97 2.75
C GLU A 168 25.04 -5.94 1.83
N LEU A 169 25.64 -5.44 0.73
CA LEU A 169 26.47 -6.23 -0.18
C LEU A 169 27.88 -5.67 -0.17
N TYR A 170 28.90 -6.53 -0.09
CA TYR A 170 30.31 -6.11 -0.07
C TYR A 170 31.24 -7.13 -0.73
N SER A 171 32.29 -6.63 -1.38
CA SER A 171 33.52 -7.38 -1.68
C SER A 171 34.72 -6.80 -0.92
N ILE A 172 35.75 -7.63 -0.83
CA ILE A 172 37.10 -7.34 -0.34
C ILE A 172 38.08 -8.04 -1.29
N ALA A 173 39.35 -7.67 -1.29
CA ALA A 173 40.37 -8.38 -2.09
C ALA A 173 40.60 -9.81 -1.58
N GLU A 174 41.17 -10.70 -2.40
CA GLU A 174 41.36 -12.12 -2.05
C GLU A 174 42.39 -12.33 -0.91
N ASP A 175 43.23 -11.33 -0.64
CA ASP A 175 44.18 -11.26 0.48
C ASP A 175 43.67 -10.45 1.69
N GLU A 176 42.51 -9.79 1.57
CA GLU A 176 41.86 -9.03 2.64
C GLU A 176 40.85 -9.90 3.41
N ILE A 177 40.77 -9.72 4.73
CA ILE A 177 39.90 -10.51 5.62
C ILE A 177 39.26 -9.59 6.68
N VAL A 178 37.92 -9.67 6.81
CA VAL A 178 37.14 -8.95 7.83
C VAL A 178 37.36 -9.61 9.20
N ARG A 179 37.83 -8.83 10.19
CA ARG A 179 38.25 -9.34 11.52
C ARG A 179 37.59 -8.61 12.67
N PHE A 180 36.80 -9.32 13.47
CA PHE A 180 36.17 -8.80 14.68
C PHE A 180 37.00 -9.18 15.91
N ASN A 181 38.21 -8.61 15.98
CA ASN A 181 39.22 -8.97 16.99
C ASN A 181 39.61 -7.84 17.96
N LYS A 182 39.12 -6.61 17.74
CA LYS A 182 39.36 -5.44 18.59
C LYS A 182 38.34 -5.36 19.76
N PRO A 183 38.70 -4.73 20.90
CA PRO A 183 37.78 -4.48 22.01
C PRO A 183 36.84 -3.30 21.72
N GLY A 184 35.73 -3.21 22.45
CA GLY A 184 34.71 -2.18 22.26
C GLY A 184 33.70 -2.58 21.18
N PHE A 185 33.23 -1.58 20.43
CA PHE A 185 32.39 -1.78 19.26
C PHE A 185 33.24 -1.86 17.98
N THR A 186 32.77 -2.60 16.98
CA THR A 186 33.32 -2.57 15.61
C THR A 186 32.18 -2.50 14.62
N ALA A 187 31.92 -1.32 14.05
CA ALA A 187 30.91 -1.13 13.03
C ALA A 187 31.46 -1.50 11.64
N LEU A 188 30.59 -2.03 10.78
CA LEU A 188 30.78 -1.98 9.33
C LEU A 188 30.35 -0.59 8.84
N ALA A 189 31.02 -0.09 7.81
CA ALA A 189 30.64 1.17 7.18
C ALA A 189 30.93 1.20 5.68
N HIS A 190 29.98 1.74 4.93
CA HIS A 190 29.98 1.78 3.47
C HIS A 190 30.05 3.23 2.95
N PRO A 191 30.67 3.47 1.77
CA PRO A 191 30.83 4.81 1.22
C PRO A 191 29.51 5.32 0.60
N SER A 192 28.95 6.38 1.19
CA SER A 192 27.63 6.93 0.87
C SER A 192 27.68 8.39 0.40
N PRO A 193 26.81 8.80 -0.55
CA PRO A 193 26.52 10.21 -0.81
C PRO A 193 26.05 10.95 0.44
N LEU A 194 26.33 12.26 0.51
CA LEU A 194 25.98 13.10 1.67
C LEU A 194 24.47 13.11 1.99
N SER A 195 23.61 12.90 0.98
CA SER A 195 22.15 12.81 1.14
C SER A 195 21.64 11.49 1.75
N ILE A 196 22.46 10.43 1.78
CA ILE A 196 22.19 9.22 2.58
C ILE A 196 22.70 9.44 4.01
N GLY A 197 23.83 10.15 4.17
CA GLY A 197 24.33 10.58 5.48
C GLY A 197 23.38 11.48 6.29
N THR A 198 22.39 12.14 5.65
CA THR A 198 21.34 12.89 6.35
C THR A 198 20.20 12.02 6.90
N THR A 199 20.04 10.78 6.41
CA THR A 199 18.97 9.85 6.85
C THR A 199 19.50 8.68 7.68
N HIS A 200 20.83 8.45 7.64
CA HIS A 200 21.55 7.41 8.36
C HIS A 200 22.49 8.02 9.40
N GLY A 201 23.16 7.19 10.19
CA GLY A 201 24.31 7.58 10.98
C GLY A 201 25.56 7.80 10.14
N VAL A 202 26.52 8.57 10.67
CA VAL A 202 27.77 8.93 9.97
C VAL A 202 28.95 8.84 10.93
N PHE A 203 30.03 8.17 10.50
CA PHE A 203 31.26 8.02 11.30
C PHE A 203 32.24 9.17 11.03
N VAL A 204 32.72 9.82 12.10
CA VAL A 204 33.87 10.73 12.03
C VAL A 204 35.14 9.90 12.23
N LEU A 205 35.99 9.80 11.22
CA LEU A 205 37.16 8.91 11.22
C LEU A 205 38.44 9.62 11.64
N ASP A 206 39.35 8.88 12.27
CA ASP A 206 40.67 9.34 12.68
C ASP A 206 41.63 9.43 11.47
N SER A 207 41.86 10.64 10.97
CA SER A 207 42.37 10.87 9.61
C SER A 207 43.87 10.62 9.40
N HIS A 208 44.62 10.21 10.42
CA HIS A 208 46.08 10.13 10.39
C HIS A 208 46.69 8.96 9.62
N LYS A 209 45.89 8.00 9.14
CA LYS A 209 46.33 6.90 8.27
C LYS A 209 45.25 6.62 7.22
N LYS A 210 45.65 6.59 5.94
CA LYS A 210 44.82 6.09 4.83
C LYS A 210 45.67 5.39 3.78
N SER A 211 45.42 4.10 3.59
CA SER A 211 45.73 3.40 2.36
C SER A 211 44.78 3.90 1.27
N THR A 212 45.29 4.40 0.14
CA THR A 212 44.43 4.92 -0.95
C THR A 212 43.84 3.82 -1.84
N ASN A 213 44.28 2.56 -1.68
CA ASN A 213 44.15 1.52 -2.70
C ASN A 213 43.53 0.18 -2.23
N SER A 214 43.23 -0.02 -0.95
CA SER A 214 42.63 -1.27 -0.44
C SER A 214 41.11 -1.32 -0.63
N GLU A 215 40.52 -2.50 -0.84
CA GLU A 215 39.05 -2.65 -0.85
C GLU A 215 38.48 -2.66 0.59
N MET A 216 39.32 -2.90 1.60
CA MET A 216 39.00 -2.82 3.03
C MET A 216 40.04 -1.99 3.84
N GLU A 217 39.61 -1.26 4.87
CA GLU A 217 40.51 -0.64 5.86
C GLU A 217 39.86 -0.64 7.27
N THR A 218 40.61 -0.89 8.34
CA THR A 218 40.07 -0.90 9.73
C THR A 218 40.64 0.23 10.58
N ILE A 219 39.80 1.23 10.86
CA ILE A 219 40.18 2.54 11.42
C ILE A 219 39.55 2.80 12.80
N SER A 220 40.05 3.81 13.52
CA SER A 220 39.42 4.38 14.72
C SER A 220 38.36 5.41 14.34
N CYS A 221 37.22 5.41 15.04
CA CYS A 221 36.23 6.48 14.96
C CYS A 221 36.37 7.43 16.15
N LEU A 222 36.32 8.73 15.88
CA LEU A 222 36.42 9.79 16.87
C LEU A 222 35.07 10.05 17.55
N ARG A 223 33.99 10.05 16.77
CA ARG A 223 32.59 10.13 17.23
C ARG A 223 31.65 9.64 16.13
N PHE A 224 30.51 9.10 16.53
CA PHE A 224 29.39 8.85 15.63
C PHE A 224 28.43 10.04 15.61
N LEU A 225 27.73 10.24 14.49
CA LEU A 225 26.72 11.29 14.32
C LEU A 225 25.43 10.62 13.85
N HIS A 226 24.36 10.63 14.65
CA HIS A 226 23.07 10.09 14.22
C HIS A 226 22.31 11.15 13.39
N LYS A 227 21.98 10.82 12.13
CA LYS A 227 21.16 11.63 11.20
C LYS A 227 21.56 13.13 11.13
N PRO A 228 22.86 13.47 10.93
CA PRO A 228 23.35 14.85 10.94
C PRO A 228 22.94 15.65 9.69
N SER A 229 22.90 16.98 9.81
CA SER A 229 22.93 17.86 8.63
C SER A 229 24.28 17.76 7.90
N ILE A 230 24.30 18.13 6.61
CA ILE A 230 25.53 18.15 5.81
C ILE A 230 26.59 19.06 6.45
N ASP A 231 26.17 20.15 7.07
CA ASP A 231 27.04 21.14 7.72
C ASP A 231 27.62 20.56 9.02
N LYS A 232 26.83 19.78 9.78
CA LYS A 232 27.33 19.03 10.94
C LYS A 232 28.33 17.94 10.52
N MET A 233 28.13 17.26 9.40
CA MET A 233 29.11 16.33 8.83
C MET A 233 30.42 17.04 8.43
N ARG A 234 30.32 18.18 7.74
CA ARG A 234 31.48 18.98 7.31
C ARG A 234 32.25 19.55 8.50
N ASN A 235 31.57 20.19 9.44
CA ASN A 235 32.17 20.80 10.64
C ASN A 235 32.79 19.77 11.59
N CYS A 236 32.27 18.53 11.63
CA CYS A 236 32.89 17.44 12.38
C CYS A 236 34.02 16.72 11.62
N GLY A 237 34.29 17.06 10.36
CA GLY A 237 35.33 16.41 9.54
C GLY A 237 34.97 15.01 9.02
N ALA A 238 33.69 14.65 8.96
CA ALA A 238 33.24 13.36 8.42
C ALA A 238 33.33 13.28 6.89
N VAL A 239 33.19 14.41 6.20
CA VAL A 239 33.13 14.47 4.72
C VAL A 239 34.50 14.24 4.10
N LEU A 240 34.57 13.28 3.18
CA LEU A 240 35.79 12.86 2.50
C LEU A 240 35.74 13.21 1.02
N LYS A 241 36.87 13.71 0.50
CA LYS A 241 37.05 14.05 -0.92
C LYS A 241 37.77 12.92 -1.65
N ARG A 242 37.31 12.61 -2.86
CA ARG A 242 37.88 11.58 -3.73
C ARG A 242 39.14 12.10 -4.43
N GLN A 243 40.23 11.35 -4.33
CA GLN A 243 41.40 11.55 -5.19
C GLN A 243 41.15 10.89 -6.57
N SER A 244 41.78 11.44 -7.61
CA SER A 244 41.58 11.03 -9.00
C SER A 244 42.09 9.61 -9.27
N GLY A 245 41.18 8.63 -9.17
CA GLY A 245 41.44 7.22 -9.50
C GLY A 245 40.50 6.21 -8.82
N CYS A 246 39.84 6.55 -7.72
CA CYS A 246 39.24 5.54 -6.83
C CYS A 246 37.69 5.45 -6.86
N PHE A 247 37.16 4.22 -6.99
CA PHE A 247 35.77 3.74 -6.84
C PHE A 247 34.59 4.73 -6.95
N SER A 248 34.47 5.47 -8.05
CA SER A 248 33.24 5.57 -8.86
C SER A 248 31.82 5.72 -8.22
N LEU A 249 31.64 6.66 -7.28
CA LEU A 249 30.36 7.41 -7.14
C LEU A 249 30.38 8.61 -8.12
N SER A 250 29.22 9.21 -8.41
CA SER A 250 29.11 10.46 -9.17
C SER A 250 29.61 11.68 -8.40
N ASP A 251 29.37 11.69 -7.08
CA ASP A 251 29.57 12.86 -6.23
C ASP A 251 31.04 12.91 -5.75
N PRO A 252 31.70 14.09 -5.78
CA PRO A 252 33.13 14.23 -5.43
C PRO A 252 33.40 14.14 -3.93
N GLU A 253 32.36 14.33 -3.11
CA GLU A 253 32.35 14.23 -1.65
C GLU A 253 31.47 13.05 -1.22
N PHE A 254 31.92 12.30 -0.21
CA PHE A 254 31.19 11.17 0.37
C PHE A 254 31.44 11.07 1.88
N VAL A 255 30.63 10.26 2.57
CA VAL A 255 30.78 9.91 3.99
C VAL A 255 30.74 8.40 4.16
N TYR A 256 31.14 7.89 5.32
CA TYR A 256 30.88 6.51 5.71
C TYR A 256 29.67 6.45 6.64
N THR A 257 28.66 5.67 6.27
CA THR A 257 27.40 5.50 7.01
C THR A 257 27.32 4.13 7.68
N ASP A 258 26.42 4.00 8.64
CA ASP A 258 26.15 2.79 9.42
C ASP A 258 25.27 1.77 8.69
N SER A 259 25.52 0.49 9.00
CA SER A 259 24.74 -0.66 8.53
C SER A 259 24.56 -1.68 9.66
N THR A 260 25.65 -2.30 10.10
CA THR A 260 25.69 -3.42 11.05
C THR A 260 26.89 -3.23 11.99
N TYR A 261 26.77 -3.62 13.27
CA TYR A 261 27.88 -3.48 14.23
C TYR A 261 28.08 -4.71 15.13
N TYR A 262 29.34 -4.91 15.53
CA TYR A 262 29.78 -5.92 16.49
C TYR A 262 30.08 -5.27 17.85
N VAL A 263 29.80 -6.00 18.93
CA VAL A 263 30.13 -5.66 20.32
C VAL A 263 30.93 -6.81 20.92
N ASP A 264 32.13 -6.54 21.43
CA ASP A 264 32.92 -7.58 22.13
C ASP A 264 32.25 -8.02 23.44
N PHE A 265 32.46 -9.28 23.85
CA PHE A 265 31.81 -9.84 25.03
C PHE A 265 31.94 -8.99 26.31
N ASN A 266 33.08 -8.32 26.54
CA ASN A 266 33.26 -7.50 27.75
C ASN A 266 32.36 -6.26 27.69
N THR A 267 32.29 -5.61 26.53
CA THR A 267 31.42 -4.45 26.29
C THR A 267 29.94 -4.85 26.33
N ALA A 268 29.58 -6.00 25.74
CA ALA A 268 28.23 -6.55 25.80
C ALA A 268 27.79 -6.89 27.23
N LYS A 269 28.71 -7.38 28.07
CA LYS A 269 28.47 -7.59 29.50
C LYS A 269 28.28 -6.27 30.26
N SER A 270 28.97 -5.19 29.88
CA SER A 270 28.77 -3.87 30.47
C SER A 270 27.40 -3.28 30.12
N LEU A 271 26.93 -3.43 28.87
CA LEU A 271 25.56 -3.10 28.46
C LEU A 271 24.51 -3.87 29.30
N LEU A 272 24.73 -5.16 29.54
CA LEU A 272 23.85 -5.98 30.39
C LEU A 272 23.80 -5.49 31.85
N ASN A 273 24.91 -4.96 32.39
CA ASN A 273 24.90 -4.36 33.72
C ASN A 273 24.04 -3.09 33.75
N VAL A 274 24.06 -2.24 32.71
CA VAL A 274 23.17 -1.07 32.61
C VAL A 274 21.70 -1.48 32.69
N LEU A 275 21.27 -2.54 32.00
CA LEU A 275 19.87 -2.99 32.13
C LEU A 275 19.54 -3.42 33.57
N LYS A 276 20.48 -4.04 34.28
CA LYS A 276 20.30 -4.44 35.69
C LYS A 276 20.30 -3.26 36.67
N GLU A 277 20.92 -2.14 36.30
CA GLU A 277 20.91 -0.88 37.07
C GLU A 277 19.70 0.02 36.73
N LEU A 278 19.18 -0.07 35.50
CA LEU A 278 17.96 0.62 35.08
C LEU A 278 16.68 -0.09 35.53
N GLY A 279 16.68 -1.42 35.59
CA GLY A 279 15.48 -2.22 35.84
C GLY A 279 14.59 -2.34 34.61
N THR A 280 13.28 -2.12 34.77
CA THR A 280 12.31 -2.15 33.68
C THR A 280 12.40 -0.90 32.82
N LEU A 281 12.68 -1.06 31.52
CA LEU A 281 12.69 0.04 30.56
C LEU A 281 11.27 0.51 30.25
N ASP A 282 11.00 1.81 30.40
CA ASP A 282 9.71 2.47 30.13
C ASP A 282 9.78 3.49 28.99
N CYS A 283 10.86 3.49 28.20
CA CYS A 283 11.10 4.44 27.12
C CYS A 283 11.77 3.84 25.88
N GLU A 284 11.50 4.41 24.70
CA GLU A 284 12.11 4.03 23.43
C GLU A 284 13.62 4.40 23.34
N ILE A 285 14.49 3.39 23.24
CA ILE A 285 15.94 3.52 23.05
C ILE A 285 16.31 3.13 21.61
N ASP A 286 17.05 4.00 20.90
CA ASP A 286 17.58 3.72 19.56
C ASP A 286 18.98 3.10 19.68
N ALA A 287 19.21 1.89 19.17
CA ALA A 287 20.51 1.22 19.27
C ALA A 287 21.65 2.02 18.59
N TYR A 288 21.38 2.68 17.47
CA TYR A 288 22.35 3.50 16.75
C TYR A 288 22.38 4.91 17.34
N GLY A 289 21.20 5.48 17.62
CA GLY A 289 21.05 6.81 18.19
C GLY A 289 21.61 6.96 19.60
N ASP A 290 21.50 5.95 20.45
CA ASP A 290 21.79 6.05 21.89
C ASP A 290 23.01 5.23 22.34
N PHE A 291 23.36 4.11 21.69
CA PHE A 291 24.64 3.45 21.96
C PHE A 291 25.77 4.09 21.15
N LEU A 292 25.69 4.13 19.82
CA LEU A 292 26.84 4.54 18.99
C LEU A 292 27.25 6.00 19.21
N GLN A 293 26.31 6.93 19.49
CA GLN A 293 26.64 8.33 19.78
C GLN A 293 27.38 8.53 21.12
N ALA A 294 27.34 7.57 22.04
CA ALA A 294 28.12 7.62 23.29
C ALA A 294 29.60 7.25 23.10
N LEU A 295 29.95 6.59 21.98
CA LEU A 295 31.25 5.95 21.80
C LEU A 295 32.30 6.84 21.14
N GLY A 296 33.56 6.55 21.45
CA GLY A 296 34.73 7.22 20.87
C GLY A 296 35.17 8.49 21.62
N PRO A 297 36.45 8.89 21.44
CA PRO A 297 37.12 9.91 22.26
C PRO A 297 36.63 11.35 22.05
N LYS A 298 35.63 11.57 21.19
CA LYS A 298 34.96 12.87 20.99
C LYS A 298 33.43 12.78 21.11
N ALA A 299 32.88 11.71 21.69
CA ALA A 299 31.44 11.65 22.00
C ALA A 299 31.01 12.82 22.91
N THR A 300 29.79 13.32 22.76
CA THR A 300 29.24 14.39 23.62
C THR A 300 27.81 14.06 24.04
N MET A 301 27.45 14.50 25.26
CA MET A 301 26.16 14.18 25.88
C MET A 301 24.97 14.96 25.28
N ASP A 302 25.24 15.87 24.32
CA ASP A 302 24.26 16.81 23.74
C ASP A 302 23.02 16.11 23.17
N TYR A 303 23.18 14.90 22.61
CA TYR A 303 22.08 14.14 22.02
C TYR A 303 21.09 13.60 23.05
N THR A 304 21.49 13.43 24.31
CA THR A 304 20.62 12.84 25.36
C THR A 304 19.36 13.67 25.58
N ASN A 305 19.47 14.99 25.41
CA ASN A 305 18.36 15.95 25.50
C ASN A 305 17.51 16.04 24.21
N ASN A 306 17.96 15.45 23.10
CA ASN A 306 17.27 15.54 21.81
C ASN A 306 16.15 14.50 21.68
N THR A 307 14.92 14.92 21.94
CA THR A 307 13.73 14.07 21.82
C THR A 307 13.06 14.10 20.44
N ALA A 308 13.66 14.73 19.41
CA ALA A 308 13.03 14.87 18.09
C ALA A 308 12.86 13.55 17.32
N ASN A 309 13.62 12.51 17.67
CA ASN A 309 13.62 11.20 17.00
C ASN A 309 12.79 10.13 17.72
N VAL A 310 12.06 10.45 18.78
CA VAL A 310 11.35 9.47 19.64
C VAL A 310 9.84 9.62 19.52
N THR A 311 9.12 8.50 19.45
CA THR A 311 7.69 8.50 19.08
C THR A 311 6.73 8.96 20.18
N THR A 312 7.13 8.90 21.46
CA THR A 312 6.36 9.44 22.60
C THR A 312 7.33 9.98 23.67
N LYS A 313 7.03 11.13 24.28
CA LYS A 313 7.94 11.77 25.27
C LYS A 313 7.69 11.24 26.69
N GLU A 314 8.20 10.04 26.96
CA GLU A 314 8.03 9.31 28.23
C GLU A 314 8.91 9.83 29.38
N ARG A 315 8.50 9.57 30.63
CA ARG A 315 9.03 10.21 31.87
C ARG A 315 10.33 9.56 32.41
N GLY A 316 11.35 9.43 31.56
CA GLY A 316 12.65 8.88 31.99
C GLY A 316 13.75 8.93 30.93
N LEU A 317 13.37 9.01 29.66
CA LEU A 317 14.24 8.92 28.47
C LEU A 317 15.58 9.67 28.57
N VAL A 318 15.59 10.91 29.05
CA VAL A 318 16.83 11.72 29.14
C VAL A 318 17.78 11.16 30.20
N GLU A 319 17.27 10.71 31.35
CA GLU A 319 18.07 10.11 32.42
C GLU A 319 18.63 8.74 31.98
N VAL A 320 17.81 7.93 31.31
CA VAL A 320 18.22 6.64 30.72
C VAL A 320 19.35 6.85 29.70
N ARG A 321 19.19 7.81 28.78
CA ARG A 321 20.23 8.17 27.79
C ARG A 321 21.51 8.71 28.44
N GLN A 322 21.40 9.50 29.50
CA GLN A 322 22.56 9.97 30.26
C GLN A 322 23.29 8.83 30.98
N LYS A 323 22.58 7.86 31.56
CA LYS A 323 23.20 6.66 32.16
C LYS A 323 23.93 5.81 31.11
N ILE A 324 23.30 5.59 29.96
CA ILE A 324 23.93 4.90 28.80
C ILE A 324 25.18 5.65 28.35
N PHE A 325 25.12 6.98 28.23
CA PHE A 325 26.27 7.81 27.86
C PHE A 325 27.44 7.65 28.85
N HIS A 326 27.20 7.78 30.15
CA HIS A 326 28.27 7.72 31.16
C HIS A 326 28.98 6.36 31.23
N LEU A 327 28.31 5.25 30.88
CA LEU A 327 28.95 3.93 30.84
C LEU A 327 29.65 3.63 29.49
N LEU A 328 29.12 4.13 28.38
CA LEU A 328 29.69 3.90 27.05
C LEU A 328 30.74 4.94 26.63
N HIS A 329 30.85 6.07 27.35
CA HIS A 329 31.88 7.07 27.09
C HIS A 329 33.29 6.45 27.14
N GLU A 330 34.20 6.98 26.31
CA GLU A 330 35.57 6.47 26.07
C GLU A 330 35.67 5.01 25.54
N THR A 331 34.57 4.24 25.48
CA THR A 331 34.58 2.89 24.90
C THR A 331 34.98 2.97 23.41
N PRO A 332 35.95 2.15 22.94
CA PRO A 332 36.44 2.24 21.57
C PRO A 332 35.34 1.94 20.54
N LEU A 333 35.15 2.86 19.59
CA LEU A 333 34.43 2.61 18.34
C LEU A 333 35.43 2.40 17.21
N ASN A 334 35.55 1.16 16.78
CA ASN A 334 36.30 0.77 15.60
C ASN A 334 35.35 0.75 14.39
N VAL A 335 35.87 1.04 13.20
CA VAL A 335 35.10 0.97 11.96
C VAL A 335 35.87 0.17 10.91
N ILE A 336 35.20 -0.77 10.26
CA ILE A 336 35.67 -1.47 9.06
C ILE A 336 35.06 -0.76 7.86
N LEU A 337 35.90 -0.05 7.11
CA LEU A 337 35.55 0.62 5.86
C LEU A 337 35.51 -0.45 4.76
N LEU A 338 34.35 -0.63 4.14
CA LEU A 338 34.16 -1.54 3.01
C LEU A 338 34.07 -0.70 1.72
N ASN A 339 35.20 -0.47 1.05
CA ASN A 339 35.29 0.51 -0.04
C ASN A 339 34.57 0.08 -1.33
N ASN A 340 34.35 -1.22 -1.50
CA ASN A 340 33.52 -1.79 -2.56
C ASN A 340 32.28 -2.49 -1.97
N SER A 341 31.38 -1.68 -1.40
CA SER A 341 30.13 -2.14 -0.78
C SER A 341 28.95 -1.22 -1.09
N LYS A 342 27.76 -1.71 -0.79
CA LYS A 342 26.49 -1.00 -0.90
C LYS A 342 25.51 -1.42 0.19
N PHE A 343 24.57 -0.52 0.44
CA PHE A 343 23.49 -0.66 1.39
C PHE A 343 22.16 -0.31 0.70
N TYR A 344 21.15 -1.13 0.93
CA TYR A 344 19.85 -1.05 0.29
C TYR A 344 18.76 -1.13 1.36
N HIS A 345 18.14 0.00 1.68
CA HIS A 345 17.04 0.05 2.66
C HIS A 345 15.74 -0.42 1.99
N ILE A 346 15.11 -1.42 2.58
CA ILE A 346 13.86 -2.06 2.15
C ILE A 346 12.79 -1.94 3.24
N GLY A 347 12.75 -0.77 3.89
CA GLY A 347 11.88 -0.51 5.04
C GLY A 347 10.38 -0.49 4.72
N THR A 348 10.01 -0.29 3.46
CA THR A 348 8.65 -0.22 2.93
C THR A 348 8.44 -1.13 1.71
N THR A 349 7.18 -1.46 1.39
CA THR A 349 6.86 -2.21 0.15
C THR A 349 7.20 -1.42 -1.11
N SER A 350 7.20 -0.07 -1.06
CA SER A 350 7.64 0.73 -2.21
C SER A 350 9.14 0.56 -2.46
N GLU A 351 9.97 0.53 -1.41
CA GLU A 351 11.42 0.31 -1.52
C GLU A 351 11.73 -1.15 -1.88
N TYR A 352 11.08 -2.11 -1.22
CA TYR A 352 11.19 -3.55 -1.50
C TYR A 352 10.83 -3.88 -2.95
N LEU A 353 9.69 -3.38 -3.45
CA LEU A 353 9.33 -3.55 -4.86
C LEU A 353 10.34 -2.84 -5.74
N PHE A 354 10.60 -1.54 -5.56
CA PHE A 354 11.56 -0.79 -6.40
C PHE A 354 12.93 -1.50 -6.52
N HIS A 355 13.51 -1.95 -5.40
CA HIS A 355 14.82 -2.59 -5.39
C HIS A 355 14.83 -4.00 -6.04
N LEU A 356 13.68 -4.68 -6.12
CA LEU A 356 13.55 -6.00 -6.77
C LEU A 356 13.00 -5.92 -8.21
N THR A 357 12.19 -4.90 -8.55
CA THR A 357 11.50 -4.72 -9.84
C THR A 357 12.25 -3.81 -10.81
N GLU A 358 12.78 -2.68 -10.32
CA GLU A 358 13.23 -1.56 -11.14
C GLU A 358 14.74 -1.32 -11.02
N ASP A 359 15.31 -1.45 -9.81
CA ASP A 359 16.72 -1.19 -9.53
C ASP A 359 17.67 -2.18 -10.24
N VAL A 360 18.12 -1.79 -11.42
CA VAL A 360 19.09 -2.52 -12.25
C VAL A 360 20.39 -2.82 -11.48
N ALA A 361 20.76 -2.03 -10.47
CA ALA A 361 22.01 -2.22 -9.74
C ALA A 361 21.91 -3.36 -8.70
N LEU A 362 20.92 -3.35 -7.81
CA LEU A 362 20.73 -4.46 -6.86
C LEU A 362 20.46 -5.77 -7.62
N ARG A 363 19.63 -5.70 -8.67
CA ARG A 363 19.30 -6.83 -9.53
C ARG A 363 20.54 -7.41 -10.19
N SER A 364 21.45 -6.57 -10.71
CA SER A 364 22.73 -7.04 -11.24
C SER A 364 23.58 -7.75 -10.17
N GLU A 365 23.67 -7.20 -8.95
CA GLU A 365 24.56 -7.70 -7.90
C GLU A 365 24.06 -8.99 -7.22
N LEU A 366 22.75 -9.12 -6.99
CA LEU A 366 22.11 -10.39 -6.59
C LEU A 366 22.04 -11.40 -7.76
N GLY A 367 22.16 -10.94 -9.01
CA GLY A 367 22.11 -11.79 -10.21
C GLY A 367 20.70 -12.06 -10.75
N LEU A 368 19.73 -11.20 -10.44
CA LEU A 368 18.34 -11.27 -10.89
C LEU A 368 18.19 -10.89 -12.36
N MET A 369 17.21 -11.49 -13.05
CA MET A 369 16.97 -11.25 -14.48
C MET A 369 16.31 -9.89 -14.77
N SER A 370 16.49 -9.39 -16.00
CA SER A 370 15.86 -8.14 -16.49
C SER A 370 14.33 -8.20 -16.56
N SER A 371 13.75 -9.39 -16.72
CA SER A 371 12.32 -9.67 -16.57
C SER A 371 12.05 -10.40 -15.24
N ALA A 372 12.25 -9.71 -14.11
CA ALA A 372 12.17 -10.31 -12.77
C ALA A 372 10.81 -10.99 -12.46
N PHE A 373 9.74 -10.58 -13.16
CA PHE A 373 8.36 -11.02 -12.91
C PHE A 373 7.61 -11.46 -14.18
N SER A 374 8.35 -11.95 -15.19
CA SER A 374 7.75 -12.62 -16.37
C SER A 374 8.74 -13.60 -16.98
N GLY A 375 8.44 -14.89 -16.90
CA GLY A 375 9.26 -15.95 -17.50
C GLY A 375 8.99 -16.08 -19.01
N HIS A 376 10.03 -15.92 -19.84
CA HIS A 376 9.94 -16.17 -21.28
C HIS A 376 11.05 -17.13 -21.73
N MET A 377 10.76 -18.43 -21.64
CA MET A 377 11.71 -19.52 -21.81
C MET A 377 11.97 -19.89 -23.28
N ASN A 378 12.80 -19.09 -23.96
CA ASN A 378 13.31 -19.41 -25.30
C ASN A 378 14.52 -20.37 -25.26
N LYS A 379 14.35 -21.57 -24.70
CA LYS A 379 15.17 -22.78 -24.95
C LYS A 379 14.59 -24.03 -24.24
N PRO A 380 14.32 -25.14 -24.95
CA PRO A 380 13.68 -26.33 -24.37
C PRO A 380 14.69 -27.31 -23.74
N SER A 381 15.63 -26.83 -22.93
CA SER A 381 16.74 -27.68 -22.42
C SER A 381 17.38 -27.21 -21.11
N GLU A 382 16.61 -27.11 -20.03
CA GLU A 382 17.04 -27.30 -18.62
C GLU A 382 15.82 -27.15 -17.69
N ARG A 383 15.78 -27.88 -16.56
CA ARG A 383 14.65 -27.81 -15.59
C ARG A 383 14.79 -26.58 -14.70
N ALA A 384 14.23 -25.45 -15.12
CA ALA A 384 14.11 -24.26 -14.28
C ALA A 384 12.97 -24.43 -13.25
N PHE A 385 13.32 -24.61 -11.98
CA PHE A 385 12.40 -24.50 -10.85
C PHE A 385 12.37 -23.07 -10.31
N GLY A 386 11.20 -22.60 -9.86
CA GLY A 386 11.03 -21.32 -9.16
C GLY A 386 11.12 -20.04 -10.01
N SER A 387 9.97 -19.42 -10.31
CA SER A 387 9.85 -18.09 -10.94
C SER A 387 9.13 -17.09 -10.04
N CYS A 388 9.83 -16.15 -9.39
CA CYS A 388 9.15 -15.14 -8.58
C CYS A 388 8.19 -14.30 -9.42
N VAL A 389 7.02 -13.97 -8.87
CA VAL A 389 6.00 -13.08 -9.43
C VAL A 389 5.60 -12.08 -8.37
N MET A 390 5.88 -10.79 -8.60
CA MET A 390 5.48 -9.70 -7.70
C MET A 390 4.75 -8.60 -8.47
N TYR A 391 3.86 -7.89 -7.79
CA TYR A 391 3.16 -6.68 -8.28
C TYR A 391 2.53 -6.83 -9.68
N SER A 392 2.12 -8.05 -10.03
CA SER A 392 1.65 -8.41 -11.38
C SER A 392 0.16 -8.73 -11.37
N VAL A 393 -0.55 -8.32 -12.43
CA VAL A 393 -1.88 -8.85 -12.73
C VAL A 393 -1.68 -10.10 -13.60
N LEU A 394 -1.84 -11.28 -13.02
CA LEU A 394 -1.78 -12.53 -13.76
C LEU A 394 -3.17 -12.80 -14.35
N ASP A 395 -3.26 -12.88 -15.68
CA ASP A 395 -4.50 -13.20 -16.37
C ASP A 395 -4.90 -14.68 -16.18
N SER A 396 -6.17 -14.99 -16.37
CA SER A 396 -6.75 -16.34 -16.43
C SER A 396 -5.95 -17.36 -17.26
N SER A 397 -5.18 -16.90 -18.26
CA SER A 397 -4.32 -17.72 -19.14
C SER A 397 -2.93 -18.05 -18.59
N CYS A 398 -2.52 -17.50 -17.43
CA CYS A 398 -1.18 -17.69 -16.88
C CYS A 398 -1.05 -18.93 -15.99
N SER A 399 0.11 -19.61 -16.06
CA SER A 399 0.53 -20.63 -15.10
C SER A 399 1.77 -20.20 -14.31
N VAL A 400 1.91 -20.72 -13.10
CA VAL A 400 2.91 -20.35 -12.10
C VAL A 400 3.53 -21.63 -11.54
N GLY A 401 4.83 -21.83 -11.81
CA GLY A 401 5.52 -23.11 -11.60
C GLY A 401 5.68 -23.51 -10.12
N SER A 402 5.90 -24.80 -9.87
CA SER A 402 6.04 -25.27 -8.48
C SER A 402 7.30 -24.68 -7.81
N GLY A 403 7.18 -24.32 -6.52
CA GLY A 403 8.27 -23.67 -5.78
C GLY A 403 8.53 -22.22 -6.21
N SER A 404 7.48 -21.48 -6.60
CA SER A 404 7.61 -20.10 -7.07
C SER A 404 6.80 -19.10 -6.24
N VAL A 405 7.44 -17.97 -5.90
CA VAL A 405 6.93 -16.97 -4.94
C VAL A 405 5.94 -16.03 -5.61
N VAL A 406 4.77 -15.82 -4.99
CA VAL A 406 3.75 -14.88 -5.44
C VAL A 406 3.42 -13.89 -4.32
N GLU A 407 3.86 -12.64 -4.44
CA GLU A 407 3.57 -11.57 -3.45
C GLU A 407 2.99 -10.33 -4.14
N TYR A 408 2.00 -9.67 -3.51
CA TYR A 408 1.38 -8.44 -4.02
C TYR A 408 0.76 -8.51 -5.44
N CYS A 409 0.50 -9.71 -5.95
CA CYS A 409 -0.12 -9.93 -7.27
C CYS A 409 -1.66 -9.97 -7.20
N ARG A 410 -2.32 -9.58 -8.30
CA ARG A 410 -3.75 -9.81 -8.52
C ARG A 410 -3.91 -11.01 -9.46
N LEU A 411 -4.46 -12.10 -8.95
CA LEU A 411 -4.72 -13.30 -9.74
C LEU A 411 -6.09 -13.20 -10.41
N GLY A 412 -6.14 -13.43 -11.73
CA GLY A 412 -7.38 -13.63 -12.48
C GLY A 412 -7.97 -15.03 -12.22
N ALA A 413 -9.28 -15.16 -12.41
CA ALA A 413 -9.95 -16.45 -12.30
C ALA A 413 -9.49 -17.39 -13.43
N GLY A 414 -8.59 -18.32 -13.10
CA GLY A 414 -7.95 -19.24 -14.05
C GLY A 414 -6.44 -19.43 -13.86
N VAL A 415 -5.77 -18.52 -13.12
CA VAL A 415 -4.31 -18.63 -12.88
C VAL A 415 -3.99 -19.96 -12.19
N THR A 416 -3.16 -20.78 -12.84
CA THR A 416 -2.81 -22.12 -12.34
C THR A 416 -1.48 -22.10 -11.60
N ILE A 417 -1.52 -22.20 -10.27
CA ILE A 417 -0.33 -22.38 -9.43
C ILE A 417 -0.10 -23.89 -9.25
N ASP A 418 1.06 -24.41 -9.68
CA ASP A 418 1.40 -25.84 -9.66
C ASP A 418 1.29 -26.50 -8.27
N GLU A 419 1.36 -25.73 -7.17
CA GLU A 419 1.09 -26.23 -5.82
C GLU A 419 -0.27 -26.93 -5.70
N TRP A 420 -1.27 -26.59 -6.52
CA TRP A 420 -2.57 -27.29 -6.49
C TRP A 420 -2.48 -28.73 -6.99
N LYS A 421 -1.61 -29.01 -7.97
CA LYS A 421 -1.27 -30.39 -8.34
C LYS A 421 -0.38 -31.04 -7.27
N LYS A 422 0.54 -30.27 -6.69
CA LYS A 422 1.54 -30.79 -5.75
C LYS A 422 0.99 -31.13 -4.36
N LYS A 423 0.15 -30.31 -3.74
CA LYS A 423 -0.43 -30.59 -2.40
C LYS A 423 -1.41 -31.76 -2.40
N VAL A 424 -2.14 -31.97 -3.49
CA VAL A 424 -2.91 -33.21 -3.71
C VAL A 424 -1.94 -34.37 -3.90
N GLY A 425 -0.99 -34.26 -4.83
CA GLY A 425 0.00 -35.30 -5.11
C GLY A 425 0.83 -35.74 -3.90
N GLU A 426 1.31 -34.82 -3.07
CA GLU A 426 2.12 -35.08 -1.87
C GLU A 426 1.30 -35.70 -0.74
N SER A 427 0.02 -35.31 -0.61
CA SER A 427 -0.91 -36.00 0.30
C SER A 427 -1.10 -37.47 -0.10
N TYR A 428 -1.12 -37.77 -1.40
CA TYR A 428 -1.18 -39.15 -1.91
C TYR A 428 0.18 -39.86 -1.93
N SER A 429 1.30 -39.16 -2.09
CA SER A 429 2.65 -39.76 -1.98
C SER A 429 2.89 -40.32 -0.57
N VAL A 430 2.52 -39.59 0.48
CA VAL A 430 2.63 -40.06 1.88
C VAL A 430 1.66 -41.21 2.19
N ILE A 431 0.58 -41.38 1.42
CA ILE A 431 -0.29 -42.58 1.50
C ILE A 431 0.39 -43.78 0.83
N VAL A 432 1.03 -43.60 -0.33
CA VAL A 432 1.78 -44.65 -1.01
C VAL A 432 3.00 -45.09 -0.19
N GLU A 433 3.83 -44.16 0.29
CA GLU A 433 5.01 -44.46 1.13
C GLU A 433 4.65 -45.19 2.44
N LYS A 434 3.40 -45.11 2.93
CA LYS A 434 2.94 -45.90 4.09
C LYS A 434 2.28 -47.23 3.73
N LEU A 435 1.68 -47.35 2.54
CA LEU A 435 1.27 -48.65 2.01
C LEU A 435 2.49 -49.53 1.66
N GLU A 436 3.64 -48.93 1.37
CA GLU A 436 4.93 -49.61 1.20
C GLU A 436 5.43 -50.27 2.50
N ASP A 437 5.32 -49.61 3.66
CA ASP A 437 5.74 -50.15 4.96
C ASP A 437 4.82 -51.27 5.50
N ASP A 438 3.49 -51.09 5.41
CA ASP A 438 2.53 -51.97 6.10
C ASP A 438 2.28 -53.33 5.38
N LEU A 439 2.30 -53.37 4.03
CA LEU A 439 1.79 -54.53 3.26
C LEU A 439 2.83 -55.57 2.82
N LYS A 440 4.14 -55.28 2.88
CA LYS A 440 5.25 -56.25 2.63
C LYS A 440 5.16 -57.06 1.33
N LEU A 441 4.70 -56.44 0.25
CA LEU A 441 4.69 -57.02 -1.10
C LEU A 441 6.08 -56.91 -1.76
N LYS A 442 6.33 -57.64 -2.85
CA LYS A 442 7.68 -57.73 -3.46
C LYS A 442 7.93 -56.61 -4.47
N ASP A 443 9.18 -56.16 -4.54
CA ASP A 443 9.62 -55.03 -5.38
C ASP A 443 9.15 -55.10 -6.84
N SER A 444 9.02 -56.29 -7.43
CA SER A 444 8.53 -56.48 -8.79
C SER A 444 7.07 -56.05 -8.98
N GLU A 445 6.19 -56.45 -8.05
CA GLU A 445 4.76 -56.12 -8.08
C GLU A 445 4.54 -54.62 -7.79
N LEU A 446 5.49 -54.02 -7.07
CA LEU A 446 5.53 -52.61 -6.68
C LEU A 446 5.94 -51.68 -7.84
N VAL A 447 6.72 -52.18 -8.82
CA VAL A 447 7.00 -51.46 -10.08
C VAL A 447 5.77 -51.41 -10.98
N ASP A 448 5.05 -52.52 -11.12
CA ASP A 448 3.83 -52.57 -11.93
C ASP A 448 2.73 -51.68 -11.33
N LEU A 449 2.57 -51.65 -9.99
CA LEU A 449 1.73 -50.67 -9.29
C LEU A 449 2.15 -49.21 -9.54
N LYS A 450 3.45 -48.91 -9.67
CA LYS A 450 3.92 -47.53 -9.95
C LYS A 450 3.71 -47.11 -11.41
N LEU A 451 3.67 -48.06 -12.35
CA LEU A 451 3.28 -47.79 -13.74
C LEU A 451 1.75 -47.58 -13.86
N ALA A 452 0.96 -48.43 -13.19
CA ALA A 452 -0.51 -48.51 -13.22
C ALA A 452 -1.27 -47.19 -13.03
N PHE A 453 -0.72 -46.22 -12.30
CA PHE A 453 -1.36 -44.95 -11.94
C PHE A 453 -0.71 -43.70 -12.56
N SER A 454 0.19 -43.87 -13.54
CA SER A 454 1.08 -42.79 -14.02
C SER A 454 0.80 -42.24 -15.43
N SER A 455 -0.11 -42.85 -16.20
CA SER A 455 -0.38 -42.46 -17.59
C SER A 455 -1.83 -42.70 -18.02
N ASP A 456 -2.43 -41.72 -18.71
CA ASP A 456 -3.80 -41.76 -19.20
C ASP A 456 -4.10 -42.86 -20.25
N GLU A 457 -5.39 -43.18 -20.37
CA GLU A 457 -6.07 -43.94 -21.45
C GLU A 457 -5.70 -45.43 -21.70
N ALA A 458 -4.56 -45.96 -21.26
CA ALA A 458 -4.15 -47.33 -21.62
C ALA A 458 -4.57 -48.46 -20.63
N PHE A 459 -4.83 -48.16 -19.35
CA PHE A 459 -4.65 -49.12 -18.24
C PHE A 459 -5.90 -49.78 -17.62
N GLN A 460 -7.09 -49.68 -18.24
CA GLN A 460 -8.36 -50.09 -17.60
C GLN A 460 -8.50 -51.59 -17.24
N LYS A 461 -7.63 -52.48 -17.74
CA LYS A 461 -7.78 -53.93 -17.55
C LYS A 461 -6.76 -54.53 -16.58
N ASP A 462 -5.48 -54.26 -16.81
CA ASP A 462 -4.37 -54.91 -16.10
C ASP A 462 -4.35 -54.54 -14.60
N ASN A 463 -4.75 -53.29 -14.28
CA ASN A 463 -4.90 -52.80 -12.90
C ASN A 463 -5.93 -53.61 -12.10
N ALA A 464 -7.00 -54.10 -12.75
CA ALA A 464 -8.04 -54.89 -12.11
C ALA A 464 -7.52 -56.32 -11.79
N GLU A 465 -6.73 -56.91 -12.70
CA GLU A 465 -6.12 -58.22 -12.53
C GLU A 465 -5.03 -58.20 -11.43
N LEU A 466 -4.27 -57.10 -11.33
CA LEU A 466 -3.31 -56.86 -10.26
C LEU A 466 -3.97 -56.73 -8.88
N VAL A 467 -5.00 -55.89 -8.73
CA VAL A 467 -5.77 -55.78 -7.47
C VAL A 467 -6.40 -57.12 -7.06
N THR A 468 -6.93 -57.87 -8.04
CA THR A 468 -7.46 -59.22 -7.81
C THR A 468 -6.39 -60.19 -7.31
N THR A 469 -5.16 -60.09 -7.83
CA THR A 469 -4.03 -60.94 -7.43
C THR A 469 -3.59 -60.65 -5.99
N LEU A 470 -3.50 -59.37 -5.60
CA LEU A 470 -3.11 -58.95 -4.25
C LEU A 470 -4.13 -59.39 -3.18
N LEU A 471 -5.42 -59.33 -3.49
CA LEU A 471 -6.48 -59.78 -2.58
C LEU A 471 -6.49 -61.30 -2.41
N HIS A 472 -6.27 -62.08 -3.49
CA HIS A 472 -6.03 -63.52 -3.39
C HIS A 472 -4.72 -63.86 -2.65
N GLY A 473 -3.74 -62.95 -2.65
CA GLY A 473 -2.52 -63.02 -1.84
C GLY A 473 -2.73 -62.76 -0.34
N GLY A 474 -3.92 -62.32 0.08
CA GLY A 474 -4.26 -62.07 1.48
C GLY A 474 -3.99 -60.65 1.98
N ALA A 475 -3.88 -59.66 1.08
CA ALA A 475 -3.81 -58.25 1.47
C ALA A 475 -5.09 -57.79 2.21
N ASP A 476 -4.95 -56.99 3.28
CA ASP A 476 -6.11 -56.47 4.02
C ASP A 476 -6.80 -55.36 3.23
N VAL A 477 -8.03 -55.65 2.80
CA VAL A 477 -8.90 -54.75 2.04
C VAL A 477 -9.36 -53.52 2.84
N GLN A 478 -9.25 -53.55 4.17
CA GLN A 478 -9.64 -52.46 5.07
C GLN A 478 -8.46 -51.58 5.53
N GLN A 479 -7.22 -51.85 5.09
CA GLN A 479 -6.06 -51.09 5.54
C GLN A 479 -6.24 -49.58 5.32
N VAL A 480 -6.06 -48.80 6.38
CA VAL A 480 -6.23 -47.34 6.39
C VAL A 480 -4.87 -46.65 6.27
N GLY A 481 -4.71 -45.88 5.20
CA GLY A 481 -3.55 -45.01 4.99
C GLY A 481 -3.64 -43.68 5.74
N TYR A 482 -2.75 -42.76 5.39
CA TYR A 482 -2.79 -41.40 5.91
C TYR A 482 -4.13 -40.71 5.57
N GLY A 483 -4.65 -39.91 6.50
CA GLY A 483 -6.00 -39.33 6.39
C GLY A 483 -7.14 -40.36 6.53
N ALA A 484 -6.88 -41.57 7.03
CA ALA A 484 -7.84 -42.69 7.11
C ALA A 484 -8.43 -43.12 5.75
N LEU A 485 -7.74 -42.80 4.65
CA LEU A 485 -8.13 -43.20 3.30
C LEU A 485 -7.81 -44.68 3.07
N THR A 486 -8.79 -45.44 2.56
CA THR A 486 -8.65 -46.87 2.24
C THR A 486 -8.40 -47.07 0.74
N ALA A 487 -8.07 -48.30 0.32
CA ALA A 487 -7.99 -48.66 -1.09
C ALA A 487 -9.28 -48.29 -1.87
N LEU A 488 -10.46 -48.41 -1.24
CA LEU A 488 -11.74 -48.03 -1.84
C LEU A 488 -11.90 -46.51 -1.98
N HIS A 489 -11.43 -45.71 -1.02
CA HIS A 489 -11.36 -44.25 -1.17
C HIS A 489 -10.47 -43.85 -2.36
N VAL A 490 -9.26 -44.42 -2.45
CA VAL A 490 -8.29 -44.12 -3.52
C VAL A 490 -8.82 -44.52 -4.90
N ALA A 491 -9.36 -45.74 -5.05
CA ALA A 491 -9.97 -46.19 -6.31
C ALA A 491 -11.15 -45.30 -6.75
N THR A 492 -11.93 -44.81 -5.79
CA THR A 492 -13.08 -43.95 -6.06
C THR A 492 -12.68 -42.52 -6.44
N LEU A 493 -11.61 -41.98 -5.85
CA LEU A 493 -11.00 -40.69 -6.24
C LEU A 493 -10.36 -40.77 -7.63
N ALA A 494 -9.70 -41.87 -7.96
CA ALA A 494 -9.09 -42.10 -9.27
C ALA A 494 -10.11 -42.39 -10.40
N GLY A 495 -11.39 -42.61 -10.07
CA GLY A 495 -12.43 -42.94 -11.06
C GLY A 495 -12.43 -44.42 -11.51
N HIS A 496 -11.61 -45.27 -10.89
CA HIS A 496 -11.37 -46.66 -11.29
C HIS A 496 -12.52 -47.59 -10.85
N HIS A 497 -13.55 -47.69 -11.70
CA HIS A 497 -14.78 -48.47 -11.47
C HIS A 497 -14.53 -49.96 -11.23
N GLU A 498 -13.67 -50.56 -12.05
CA GLU A 498 -13.38 -52.00 -12.06
C GLU A 498 -12.61 -52.43 -10.80
N ALA A 499 -11.61 -51.64 -10.39
CA ALA A 499 -10.86 -51.85 -9.15
C ALA A 499 -11.78 -51.72 -7.91
N ALA A 500 -12.68 -50.75 -7.91
CA ALA A 500 -13.66 -50.59 -6.83
C ALA A 500 -14.65 -51.77 -6.76
N ASP A 501 -15.10 -52.35 -7.89
CA ASP A 501 -16.00 -53.51 -7.90
C ASP A 501 -15.29 -54.74 -7.29
N ILE A 502 -14.01 -54.95 -7.64
CA ILE A 502 -13.19 -56.02 -7.04
C ILE A 502 -13.01 -55.81 -5.54
N LEU A 503 -12.65 -54.60 -5.08
CA LEU A 503 -12.49 -54.28 -3.66
C LEU A 503 -13.79 -54.54 -2.87
N LEU A 504 -14.93 -54.10 -3.41
CA LEU A 504 -16.25 -54.31 -2.80
C LEU A 504 -16.67 -55.79 -2.78
N GLN A 505 -16.36 -56.56 -3.84
CA GLN A 505 -16.57 -58.01 -3.88
C GLN A 505 -15.73 -58.77 -2.86
N HIS A 506 -14.53 -58.28 -2.54
CA HIS A 506 -13.67 -58.81 -1.48
C HIS A 506 -13.97 -58.20 -0.09
N GLY A 507 -15.05 -57.43 0.05
CA GLY A 507 -15.60 -57.03 1.35
C GLY A 507 -15.20 -55.64 1.86
N ALA A 508 -14.58 -54.79 1.03
CA ALA A 508 -14.26 -53.40 1.40
C ALA A 508 -15.46 -52.67 2.04
N TYR A 509 -15.27 -52.02 3.18
CA TYR A 509 -16.35 -51.33 3.87
C TYR A 509 -16.85 -50.11 3.08
N VAL A 510 -17.98 -50.29 2.38
CA VAL A 510 -18.59 -49.31 1.48
C VAL A 510 -18.90 -47.93 2.13
N ASN A 511 -19.09 -47.91 3.45
CA ASN A 511 -19.38 -46.72 4.26
C ASN A 511 -18.23 -46.36 5.21
N VAL A 512 -17.00 -46.82 4.96
CA VAL A 512 -15.82 -46.33 5.68
C VAL A 512 -15.68 -44.83 5.52
N GLN A 513 -15.24 -44.14 6.58
CA GLN A 513 -15.07 -42.69 6.62
C GLN A 513 -13.59 -42.33 6.71
N ASP A 514 -13.18 -41.30 5.98
CA ASP A 514 -11.85 -40.69 6.07
C ASP A 514 -11.76 -39.68 7.23
N ALA A 515 -10.64 -38.97 7.36
CA ALA A 515 -10.39 -38.02 8.43
C ALA A 515 -11.26 -36.74 8.38
N VAL A 516 -11.98 -36.47 7.29
CA VAL A 516 -13.02 -35.40 7.20
C VAL A 516 -14.44 -36.00 7.17
N PHE A 517 -14.56 -37.24 7.63
CA PHE A 517 -15.79 -38.03 7.68
C PHE A 517 -16.43 -38.33 6.31
N PHE A 518 -15.71 -38.11 5.21
CA PHE A 518 -16.18 -38.43 3.86
C PHE A 518 -16.12 -39.94 3.62
N THR A 519 -17.13 -40.46 2.91
CA THR A 519 -17.17 -41.85 2.44
C THR A 519 -16.78 -41.93 0.95
N PRO A 520 -16.54 -43.12 0.37
CA PRO A 520 -16.32 -43.24 -1.07
C PRO A 520 -17.49 -42.65 -1.88
N LEU A 521 -18.73 -42.74 -1.36
CA LEU A 521 -19.89 -42.14 -2.02
C LEU A 521 -19.82 -40.59 -2.05
N HIS A 522 -19.30 -39.93 -1.00
CA HIS A 522 -19.03 -38.49 -1.03
C HIS A 522 -18.04 -38.15 -2.15
N ILE A 523 -16.92 -38.88 -2.23
CA ILE A 523 -15.88 -38.69 -3.25
C ILE A 523 -16.43 -38.92 -4.67
N ALA A 524 -17.24 -39.96 -4.88
CA ALA A 524 -17.87 -40.24 -6.17
C ALA A 524 -18.83 -39.13 -6.60
N CYS A 525 -19.65 -38.63 -5.67
CA CYS A 525 -20.59 -37.54 -5.90
C CYS A 525 -19.90 -36.19 -6.10
N TYR A 526 -18.73 -35.98 -5.51
CA TYR A 526 -17.91 -34.77 -5.65
C TYR A 526 -17.21 -34.67 -7.01
N ASN A 527 -16.78 -35.81 -7.59
CA ASN A 527 -15.96 -35.88 -8.81
C ASN A 527 -16.75 -36.29 -10.08
N SER A 528 -18.08 -36.33 -10.03
CA SER A 528 -18.94 -36.74 -11.17
C SER A 528 -18.82 -38.23 -11.57
N HIS A 529 -18.32 -39.10 -10.68
CA HIS A 529 -18.07 -40.51 -10.98
C HIS A 529 -19.36 -41.36 -10.90
N GLU A 530 -20.32 -41.10 -11.80
CA GLU A 530 -21.66 -41.72 -11.77
C GLU A 530 -21.65 -43.26 -11.82
N LYS A 531 -20.69 -43.88 -12.53
CA LYS A 531 -20.50 -45.35 -12.54
C LYS A 531 -20.11 -45.89 -11.16
N LEU A 532 -19.20 -45.21 -10.46
CA LEU A 532 -18.78 -45.55 -9.10
C LEU A 532 -19.90 -45.29 -8.10
N ALA A 533 -20.63 -44.18 -8.20
CA ALA A 533 -21.80 -43.94 -7.36
C ALA A 533 -22.86 -45.05 -7.54
N LYS A 534 -23.13 -45.50 -8.77
CA LYS A 534 -24.02 -46.66 -9.05
C LYS A 534 -23.54 -47.94 -8.39
N LEU A 535 -22.23 -48.19 -8.43
CA LEU A 535 -21.59 -49.35 -7.85
C LEU A 535 -21.66 -49.35 -6.32
N LEU A 536 -21.26 -48.25 -5.69
CA LEU A 536 -21.27 -48.08 -4.23
C LEU A 536 -22.69 -48.27 -3.68
N LEU A 537 -23.70 -47.69 -4.33
CA LEU A 537 -25.11 -47.88 -3.95
C LEU A 537 -25.58 -49.34 -4.11
N LYS A 538 -25.14 -50.06 -5.16
CA LYS A 538 -25.40 -51.50 -5.33
C LYS A 538 -24.81 -52.33 -4.18
N PHE A 539 -23.68 -51.91 -3.61
CA PHE A 539 -23.05 -52.55 -2.45
C PHE A 539 -23.52 -52.01 -1.08
N GLY A 540 -24.56 -51.16 -1.04
CA GLY A 540 -25.16 -50.70 0.21
C GLY A 540 -24.55 -49.43 0.81
N ALA A 541 -23.94 -48.57 -0.01
CA ALA A 541 -23.55 -47.22 0.42
C ALA A 541 -24.75 -46.45 0.98
N ASP A 542 -24.60 -45.88 2.18
CA ASP A 542 -25.65 -45.06 2.79
C ASP A 542 -25.53 -43.61 2.31
N VAL A 543 -26.58 -43.19 1.62
CA VAL A 543 -26.80 -41.84 1.10
C VAL A 543 -26.97 -40.78 2.20
N ASN A 544 -27.17 -41.19 3.46
CA ASN A 544 -27.34 -40.33 4.63
C ASN A 544 -26.19 -40.44 5.66
N VAL A 545 -24.99 -40.84 5.25
CA VAL A 545 -23.77 -40.48 6.02
C VAL A 545 -23.56 -38.97 5.94
N SER A 546 -22.89 -38.39 6.94
CA SER A 546 -22.51 -36.97 6.99
C SER A 546 -20.99 -36.80 7.11
N GLY A 547 -20.43 -35.86 6.35
CA GLY A 547 -19.08 -35.35 6.51
C GLY A 547 -18.90 -34.45 7.74
N GLU A 548 -17.69 -33.94 7.95
CA GLU A 548 -17.31 -33.11 9.10
C GLU A 548 -18.23 -31.89 9.31
N VAL A 549 -18.63 -31.24 8.21
CA VAL A 549 -19.51 -30.05 8.24
C VAL A 549 -21.01 -30.40 8.13
N GLY A 550 -21.38 -31.67 8.32
CA GLY A 550 -22.76 -32.14 8.20
C GLY A 550 -23.24 -32.34 6.75
N ASP A 551 -22.38 -32.05 5.78
CA ASP A 551 -22.66 -32.23 4.35
C ASP A 551 -22.79 -33.72 3.99
N ARG A 552 -23.35 -33.99 2.80
CA ARG A 552 -23.82 -35.32 2.39
C ARG A 552 -23.58 -35.53 0.90
N PRO A 553 -23.59 -36.76 0.37
CA PRO A 553 -23.36 -37.00 -1.07
C PRO A 553 -24.33 -36.21 -1.98
N LEU A 554 -25.57 -36.01 -1.51
CA LEU A 554 -26.58 -35.20 -2.19
C LEU A 554 -26.28 -33.68 -2.16
N HIS A 555 -25.72 -33.16 -1.05
CA HIS A 555 -25.23 -31.77 -0.97
C HIS A 555 -24.12 -31.53 -2.00
N LEU A 556 -23.13 -32.42 -2.04
CA LEU A 556 -21.98 -32.31 -2.96
C LEU A 556 -22.42 -32.38 -4.42
N ALA A 557 -23.27 -33.34 -4.79
CA ALA A 557 -23.80 -33.45 -6.15
C ALA A 557 -24.65 -32.23 -6.55
N ALA A 558 -25.47 -31.69 -5.63
CA ALA A 558 -26.27 -30.49 -5.85
C ALA A 558 -25.42 -29.21 -5.96
N ALA A 559 -24.32 -29.11 -5.21
CA ALA A 559 -23.37 -27.99 -5.28
C ALA A 559 -22.55 -27.99 -6.59
N LYS A 560 -22.14 -29.17 -7.06
CA LYS A 560 -21.35 -29.33 -8.29
C LYS A 560 -22.17 -29.21 -9.57
N GLY A 561 -23.47 -29.53 -9.55
CA GLY A 561 -24.35 -29.48 -10.73
C GLY A 561 -24.61 -30.83 -11.40
N PHE A 562 -24.21 -31.94 -10.77
CA PHE A 562 -24.21 -33.27 -11.40
C PHE A 562 -25.59 -33.94 -11.34
N LEU A 563 -26.50 -33.50 -12.22
CA LEU A 563 -27.89 -33.96 -12.32
C LEU A 563 -28.03 -35.49 -12.45
N GLY A 564 -27.11 -36.17 -13.15
CA GLY A 564 -27.12 -37.63 -13.28
C GLY A 564 -26.91 -38.35 -11.95
N ILE A 565 -26.01 -37.84 -11.11
CA ILE A 565 -25.77 -38.33 -9.74
C ILE A 565 -26.93 -37.95 -8.81
N VAL A 566 -27.51 -36.75 -8.93
CA VAL A 566 -28.70 -36.39 -8.15
C VAL A 566 -29.89 -37.32 -8.49
N LYS A 567 -30.13 -37.60 -9.77
CA LYS A 567 -31.16 -38.55 -10.23
C LYS A 567 -30.92 -39.99 -9.76
N LEU A 568 -29.65 -40.37 -9.59
CA LEU A 568 -29.26 -41.67 -9.03
C LEU A 568 -29.53 -41.74 -7.52
N LEU A 569 -29.09 -40.73 -6.76
CA LEU A 569 -29.30 -40.64 -5.32
C LEU A 569 -30.79 -40.52 -4.95
N MET A 570 -31.60 -39.85 -5.79
CA MET A 570 -33.04 -39.64 -5.61
C MET A 570 -33.92 -40.63 -6.38
N ARG A 571 -33.40 -41.79 -6.79
CA ARG A 571 -34.21 -42.83 -7.46
C ARG A 571 -35.27 -43.40 -6.53
N GLU A 572 -36.43 -43.80 -7.07
CA GLU A 572 -37.46 -44.53 -6.34
C GLU A 572 -36.87 -45.70 -5.53
N GLY A 573 -37.23 -45.79 -4.25
CA GLY A 573 -36.69 -46.77 -3.29
C GLY A 573 -35.40 -46.33 -2.59
N SER A 574 -34.79 -45.20 -2.97
CA SER A 574 -33.69 -44.60 -2.22
C SER A 574 -34.16 -44.06 -0.86
N LYS A 575 -33.24 -44.03 0.11
CA LYS A 575 -33.45 -43.44 1.45
C LYS A 575 -32.95 -41.99 1.55
N ALA A 576 -32.50 -41.39 0.46
CA ALA A 576 -31.86 -40.06 0.48
C ALA A 576 -32.86 -38.98 0.93
N ASN A 577 -32.57 -38.33 2.05
CA ASN A 577 -33.40 -37.21 2.53
C ASN A 577 -33.04 -35.93 1.76
N VAL A 578 -33.95 -35.49 0.87
CA VAL A 578 -33.82 -34.25 0.09
C VAL A 578 -33.83 -32.98 0.95
N ASN A 579 -34.30 -33.09 2.19
CA ASN A 579 -34.37 -32.02 3.19
C ASN A 579 -33.36 -32.24 4.33
N ALA A 580 -32.35 -33.08 4.14
CA ALA A 580 -31.29 -33.23 5.12
C ALA A 580 -30.52 -31.91 5.26
N GLN A 581 -30.29 -31.47 6.48
CA GLN A 581 -29.53 -30.26 6.80
C GLN A 581 -28.04 -30.58 7.04
N ASP A 582 -27.17 -29.63 6.72
CA ASP A 582 -25.78 -29.57 7.17
C ASP A 582 -25.64 -28.82 8.51
N ASN A 583 -24.41 -28.61 9.00
CA ASN A 583 -24.17 -27.92 10.28
C ASN A 583 -24.55 -26.43 10.29
N GLU A 584 -24.90 -25.85 9.14
CA GLU A 584 -25.42 -24.47 8.98
C GLU A 584 -26.91 -24.46 8.57
N ASP A 585 -27.63 -25.58 8.75
CA ASP A 585 -29.02 -25.79 8.35
C ASP A 585 -29.30 -25.70 6.82
N HIS A 586 -28.28 -25.73 5.95
CA HIS A 586 -28.50 -25.79 4.52
C HIS A 586 -28.98 -27.17 4.09
N VAL A 587 -30.09 -27.22 3.34
CA VAL A 587 -30.50 -28.39 2.55
C VAL A 587 -29.92 -28.35 1.11
N PRO A 588 -29.84 -29.46 0.35
CA PRO A 588 -29.24 -29.51 -1.00
C PRO A 588 -29.78 -28.47 -1.99
N LEU A 589 -31.04 -28.08 -1.85
CA LEU A 589 -31.68 -27.05 -2.67
C LEU A 589 -31.01 -25.67 -2.52
N HIS A 590 -30.48 -25.34 -1.34
CA HIS A 590 -29.70 -24.10 -1.13
C HIS A 590 -28.45 -24.08 -2.01
N PHE A 591 -27.73 -25.20 -2.11
CA PHE A 591 -26.50 -25.28 -2.89
C PHE A 591 -26.75 -25.16 -4.39
N CYS A 592 -27.70 -25.92 -4.95
CA CYS A 592 -27.99 -25.81 -6.38
C CYS A 592 -28.56 -24.43 -6.75
N ALA A 593 -29.34 -23.79 -5.87
CA ALA A 593 -29.79 -22.41 -6.05
C ALA A 593 -28.63 -21.38 -5.99
N ARG A 594 -27.74 -21.48 -5.00
CA ARG A 594 -26.55 -20.61 -4.81
C ARG A 594 -25.61 -20.63 -6.03
N PHE A 595 -25.38 -21.82 -6.61
CA PHE A 595 -24.50 -21.97 -7.77
C PHE A 595 -25.24 -21.78 -9.12
N GLY A 596 -26.56 -21.91 -9.16
CA GLY A 596 -27.41 -21.65 -10.33
C GLY A 596 -27.79 -22.88 -11.16
N HIS A 597 -27.72 -24.08 -10.59
CA HIS A 597 -27.97 -25.35 -11.26
C HIS A 597 -29.47 -25.62 -11.43
N GLN A 598 -30.11 -24.82 -12.28
CA GLN A 598 -31.57 -24.77 -12.48
C GLN A 598 -32.22 -26.14 -12.76
N GLU A 599 -31.51 -27.05 -13.45
CA GLU A 599 -32.04 -28.37 -13.83
C GLU A 599 -32.15 -29.30 -12.63
N ILE A 600 -31.31 -29.11 -11.60
CA ILE A 600 -31.41 -29.80 -10.32
C ILE A 600 -32.55 -29.19 -9.49
N VAL A 601 -32.67 -27.85 -9.46
CA VAL A 601 -33.81 -27.16 -8.83
C VAL A 601 -35.13 -27.71 -9.38
N ARG A 602 -35.29 -27.75 -10.71
CA ARG A 602 -36.49 -28.29 -11.37
C ARG A 602 -36.72 -29.76 -11.00
N TYR A 603 -35.69 -30.60 -11.05
CA TYR A 603 -35.82 -32.03 -10.74
C TYR A 603 -36.19 -32.31 -9.28
N LEU A 604 -35.63 -31.57 -8.31
CA LEU A 604 -35.94 -31.76 -6.90
C LEU A 604 -37.34 -31.24 -6.53
N LEU A 605 -37.81 -30.15 -7.16
CA LEU A 605 -39.12 -29.56 -6.88
C LEU A 605 -40.29 -30.20 -7.65
N GLN A 606 -40.06 -30.73 -8.85
CA GLN A 606 -41.08 -31.48 -9.60
C GLN A 606 -41.12 -32.97 -9.25
N GLY A 607 -40.10 -33.49 -8.55
CA GLY A 607 -40.06 -34.87 -8.08
C GLY A 607 -40.96 -35.09 -6.86
N ASN A 608 -41.48 -36.31 -6.71
CA ASN A 608 -42.33 -36.70 -5.58
C ASN A 608 -41.50 -36.96 -4.30
N PHE A 609 -40.73 -35.97 -3.88
CA PHE A 609 -39.71 -36.05 -2.82
C PHE A 609 -40.02 -35.17 -1.59
N ASP A 610 -41.10 -34.38 -1.61
CA ASP A 610 -41.47 -33.42 -0.56
C ASP A 610 -40.35 -32.40 -0.23
N ALA A 611 -39.69 -31.87 -1.27
CA ALA A 611 -38.58 -30.94 -1.14
C ALA A 611 -39.04 -29.56 -0.63
N GLN A 612 -38.53 -29.15 0.54
CA GLN A 612 -38.95 -27.95 1.26
C GLN A 612 -38.35 -26.68 0.65
N ALA A 613 -38.98 -26.20 -0.42
CA ALA A 613 -38.54 -25.07 -1.22
C ALA A 613 -38.42 -23.73 -0.47
N HIS A 614 -39.14 -23.61 0.65
CA HIS A 614 -39.18 -22.44 1.53
C HIS A 614 -38.51 -22.68 2.89
N SER A 615 -37.65 -23.71 3.00
CA SER A 615 -36.75 -23.93 4.14
C SER A 615 -35.77 -22.76 4.31
N VAL A 616 -35.20 -22.63 5.51
CA VAL A 616 -34.20 -21.61 5.87
C VAL A 616 -32.99 -22.24 6.54
N ASN A 617 -31.81 -21.66 6.30
CA ASN A 617 -30.57 -21.99 7.00
C ASN A 617 -30.45 -21.22 8.35
N ILE A 618 -29.34 -21.37 9.09
CA ILE A 618 -29.13 -20.65 10.38
C ILE A 618 -29.11 -19.13 10.25
N TYR A 619 -28.85 -18.61 9.04
CA TYR A 619 -28.87 -17.19 8.72
C TYR A 619 -30.27 -16.69 8.32
N GLY A 620 -31.28 -17.57 8.25
CA GLY A 620 -32.63 -17.25 7.79
C GLY A 620 -32.75 -17.10 6.27
N ASP A 621 -31.68 -17.37 5.50
CA ASP A 621 -31.75 -17.38 4.03
C ASP A 621 -32.54 -18.59 3.56
N THR A 622 -33.41 -18.38 2.58
CA THR A 622 -34.01 -19.47 1.78
C THR A 622 -33.15 -19.75 0.53
N PRO A 623 -33.39 -20.84 -0.22
CA PRO A 623 -32.70 -21.08 -1.49
C PRO A 623 -32.84 -19.91 -2.49
N LEU A 624 -33.97 -19.18 -2.42
CA LEU A 624 -34.22 -17.99 -3.23
C LEU A 624 -33.27 -16.83 -2.89
N HIS A 625 -33.01 -16.57 -1.59
CA HIS A 625 -32.06 -15.54 -1.15
C HIS A 625 -30.66 -15.83 -1.69
N LEU A 626 -30.19 -17.07 -1.58
CA LEU A 626 -28.87 -17.48 -2.07
C LEU A 626 -28.75 -17.38 -3.60
N ALA A 627 -29.81 -17.69 -4.36
CA ALA A 627 -29.83 -17.49 -5.80
C ALA A 627 -29.78 -15.99 -6.17
N CYS A 628 -30.54 -15.15 -5.45
CA CYS A 628 -30.56 -13.69 -5.62
C CYS A 628 -29.20 -13.04 -5.32
N TYR A 629 -28.57 -13.34 -4.18
CA TYR A 629 -27.21 -12.88 -3.85
C TYR A 629 -26.16 -13.24 -4.92
N ASN A 630 -26.33 -14.37 -5.60
CA ASN A 630 -25.38 -14.88 -6.58
C ASN A 630 -25.73 -14.53 -8.02
N GLY A 631 -26.78 -13.73 -8.26
CA GLY A 631 -27.18 -13.30 -9.61
C GLY A 631 -27.69 -14.44 -10.49
N LYS A 632 -28.26 -15.49 -9.88
CA LYS A 632 -28.61 -16.74 -10.58
C LYS A 632 -30.03 -16.68 -11.16
N TYR A 633 -30.29 -15.69 -12.01
CA TYR A 633 -31.62 -15.41 -12.59
C TYR A 633 -32.37 -16.66 -13.06
N ALA A 634 -31.71 -17.55 -13.79
CA ALA A 634 -32.34 -18.74 -14.34
C ALA A 634 -32.83 -19.72 -13.24
N ALA A 635 -32.07 -19.88 -12.14
CA ALA A 635 -32.49 -20.65 -10.97
C ALA A 635 -33.54 -19.90 -10.13
N VAL A 636 -33.44 -18.56 -10.00
CA VAL A 636 -34.48 -17.71 -9.38
C VAL A 636 -35.82 -17.91 -10.07
N LYS A 637 -35.83 -17.93 -11.41
CA LYS A 637 -37.02 -18.16 -12.22
C LYS A 637 -37.61 -19.55 -12.00
N GLU A 638 -36.82 -20.62 -12.07
CA GLU A 638 -37.31 -21.99 -11.82
C GLU A 638 -37.84 -22.16 -10.39
N LEU A 639 -37.14 -21.65 -9.37
CA LEU A 639 -37.65 -21.66 -7.99
C LEU A 639 -39.05 -21.03 -7.95
N ILE A 640 -39.20 -19.81 -8.43
CA ILE A 640 -40.46 -19.05 -8.33
C ILE A 640 -41.59 -19.68 -9.17
N GLN A 641 -41.28 -20.30 -10.30
CA GLN A 641 -42.28 -20.96 -11.13
C GLN A 641 -42.78 -22.31 -10.58
N LEU A 642 -42.04 -22.92 -9.65
CA LEU A 642 -42.36 -24.23 -9.08
C LEU A 642 -42.80 -24.18 -7.61
N SER A 643 -42.51 -23.08 -6.89
CA SER A 643 -42.51 -23.04 -5.42
C SER A 643 -43.74 -22.41 -4.75
N GLY A 644 -44.33 -21.28 -5.15
CA GLY A 644 -43.78 -20.18 -5.93
C GLY A 644 -43.33 -19.00 -5.05
N THR A 645 -44.29 -18.18 -4.57
CA THR A 645 -43.98 -16.85 -4.01
C THR A 645 -43.82 -16.74 -2.49
N GLU A 646 -44.04 -17.79 -1.68
CA GLU A 646 -43.95 -17.70 -0.20
C GLU A 646 -42.58 -17.17 0.29
N SER A 647 -41.48 -17.58 -0.35
CA SER A 647 -40.12 -17.11 -0.03
C SER A 647 -39.87 -15.62 -0.32
N PHE A 648 -40.78 -14.88 -0.96
CA PHE A 648 -40.60 -13.44 -1.18
C PHE A 648 -40.65 -12.66 0.13
N SER A 649 -41.61 -12.96 1.01
CA SER A 649 -41.86 -12.21 2.25
C SER A 649 -41.11 -12.76 3.47
N LYS A 650 -40.27 -13.79 3.28
CA LYS A 650 -39.36 -14.26 4.34
C LYS A 650 -38.15 -13.33 4.40
N GLU A 651 -37.78 -12.93 5.62
CA GLU A 651 -36.58 -12.14 5.87
C GLU A 651 -35.54 -12.94 6.66
N ASN A 652 -34.28 -12.80 6.26
CA ASN A 652 -33.13 -13.40 6.92
C ASN A 652 -32.69 -12.59 8.18
N ILE A 653 -31.60 -12.98 8.84
CA ILE A 653 -31.08 -12.28 10.04
C ILE A 653 -30.61 -10.85 9.77
N PHE A 654 -30.37 -10.49 8.51
CA PHE A 654 -29.96 -9.14 8.08
C PHE A 654 -31.15 -8.26 7.70
N SER A 655 -32.39 -8.69 8.01
CA SER A 655 -33.63 -8.01 7.62
C SER A 655 -33.84 -7.90 6.09
N GLU A 656 -33.07 -8.66 5.31
CA GLU A 656 -33.22 -8.70 3.86
C GLU A 656 -34.26 -9.74 3.45
N THR A 657 -35.04 -9.40 2.42
CA THR A 657 -35.83 -10.36 1.63
C THR A 657 -35.16 -10.63 0.27
N ALA A 658 -35.66 -11.59 -0.51
CA ALA A 658 -35.12 -11.95 -1.83
C ALA A 658 -34.89 -10.75 -2.79
N LEU A 659 -35.72 -9.69 -2.72
CA LEU A 659 -35.53 -8.47 -3.51
C LEU A 659 -34.37 -7.61 -2.99
N HIS A 660 -34.19 -7.52 -1.67
CA HIS A 660 -33.05 -6.85 -1.03
C HIS A 660 -31.74 -7.55 -1.41
N SER A 661 -31.69 -8.88 -1.24
CA SER A 661 -30.51 -9.70 -1.55
C SER A 661 -30.08 -9.66 -3.02
N ALA A 662 -31.04 -9.49 -3.95
CA ALA A 662 -30.76 -9.23 -5.35
C ALA A 662 -30.09 -7.86 -5.57
N CYS A 663 -30.57 -6.83 -4.87
CA CYS A 663 -30.01 -5.47 -4.90
C CYS A 663 -28.68 -5.33 -4.14
N THR A 664 -28.40 -6.15 -3.14
CA THR A 664 -27.16 -6.10 -2.32
C THR A 664 -25.90 -6.41 -3.14
N TYR A 665 -25.89 -7.47 -3.95
CA TYR A 665 -24.77 -7.73 -4.86
C TYR A 665 -24.92 -7.13 -6.27
N GLY A 666 -26.13 -6.74 -6.67
CA GLY A 666 -26.39 -5.95 -7.88
C GLY A 666 -25.95 -6.54 -9.22
N LYS A 667 -25.79 -7.87 -9.29
CA LYS A 667 -25.19 -8.59 -10.43
C LYS A 667 -26.07 -8.64 -11.68
N ASP A 668 -27.39 -8.61 -11.53
CA ASP A 668 -28.34 -8.85 -12.63
C ASP A 668 -29.58 -7.94 -12.50
N LEU A 669 -29.80 -7.11 -13.52
CA LEU A 669 -30.93 -6.18 -13.63
C LEU A 669 -32.23 -6.89 -14.09
N GLU A 670 -32.12 -7.91 -14.96
CA GLU A 670 -33.28 -8.65 -15.46
C GLU A 670 -33.86 -9.56 -14.38
N MET A 671 -33.01 -10.05 -13.47
CA MET A 671 -33.44 -10.72 -12.24
C MET A 671 -34.27 -9.80 -11.33
N VAL A 672 -33.83 -8.56 -11.09
CA VAL A 672 -34.58 -7.60 -10.24
C VAL A 672 -35.90 -7.19 -10.91
N LYS A 673 -35.89 -6.95 -12.23
CA LYS A 673 -37.12 -6.76 -13.03
C LYS A 673 -38.08 -7.94 -12.88
N PHE A 674 -37.59 -9.17 -13.02
CA PHE A 674 -38.40 -10.39 -12.91
C PHE A 674 -39.00 -10.57 -11.51
N LEU A 675 -38.25 -10.27 -10.44
CA LEU A 675 -38.78 -10.30 -9.07
C LEU A 675 -39.94 -9.29 -8.90
N LEU A 676 -39.81 -8.08 -9.44
CA LEU A 676 -40.88 -7.07 -9.39
C LEU A 676 -42.11 -7.48 -10.23
N THR A 677 -41.94 -8.11 -11.40
CA THR A 677 -43.10 -8.54 -12.23
C THR A 677 -43.91 -9.69 -11.64
N GLN A 678 -43.44 -10.35 -10.57
CA GLN A 678 -44.27 -11.32 -9.83
C GLN A 678 -45.36 -10.64 -8.99
N ASN A 679 -45.29 -9.32 -8.79
CA ASN A 679 -46.25 -8.52 -8.02
C ASN A 679 -46.52 -9.05 -6.59
N ALA A 680 -45.57 -9.80 -6.03
CA ALA A 680 -45.66 -10.44 -4.72
C ALA A 680 -45.17 -9.55 -3.56
N MET A 681 -44.40 -8.50 -3.87
CA MET A 681 -43.99 -7.47 -2.92
C MET A 681 -44.08 -6.09 -3.57
N SER A 682 -44.31 -5.07 -2.75
CA SER A 682 -44.08 -3.68 -3.12
C SER A 682 -42.59 -3.43 -3.36
N ILE A 683 -42.24 -2.61 -4.35
CA ILE A 683 -40.89 -2.06 -4.53
C ILE A 683 -40.40 -1.28 -3.30
N ASN A 684 -41.36 -0.78 -2.51
CA ASN A 684 -41.18 -0.04 -1.26
C ASN A 684 -41.42 -0.91 -0.02
N HIS A 685 -41.32 -2.24 -0.13
CA HIS A 685 -41.35 -3.13 1.02
C HIS A 685 -40.13 -2.84 1.93
N GLN A 686 -40.41 -2.68 3.22
CA GLN A 686 -39.41 -2.46 4.27
C GLN A 686 -39.27 -3.73 5.11
N GLY A 687 -38.04 -4.13 5.44
CA GLY A 687 -37.77 -5.17 6.43
C GLY A 687 -38.02 -4.72 7.88
N ARG A 688 -37.78 -5.61 8.86
CA ARG A 688 -37.81 -5.36 10.32
C ARG A 688 -37.00 -4.14 10.77
N ASP A 689 -35.89 -3.84 10.10
CA ASP A 689 -35.05 -2.67 10.39
C ASP A 689 -35.52 -1.39 9.66
N GLY A 690 -36.47 -1.50 8.73
CA GLY A 690 -36.99 -0.39 7.92
C GLY A 690 -36.31 -0.19 6.57
N HIS A 691 -35.24 -0.92 6.22
CA HIS A 691 -34.57 -0.73 4.93
C HIS A 691 -35.38 -1.32 3.76
N THR A 692 -35.22 -0.71 2.58
CA THR A 692 -35.86 -1.13 1.32
C THR A 692 -34.82 -1.60 0.30
N ALA A 693 -35.25 -2.26 -0.78
CA ALA A 693 -34.34 -2.67 -1.86
C ALA A 693 -33.56 -1.49 -2.49
N LEU A 694 -34.12 -0.27 -2.44
CA LEU A 694 -33.43 0.97 -2.81
C LEU A 694 -32.31 1.31 -1.81
N HIS A 695 -32.51 1.11 -0.50
CA HIS A 695 -31.45 1.27 0.50
C HIS A 695 -30.27 0.32 0.23
N SER A 696 -30.53 -0.97 -0.06
CA SER A 696 -29.50 -1.96 -0.37
C SER A 696 -28.72 -1.57 -1.65
N ALA A 697 -29.42 -1.20 -2.72
CA ALA A 697 -28.81 -0.73 -3.97
C ALA A 697 -27.96 0.55 -3.77
N CYS A 698 -28.42 1.48 -2.92
CA CYS A 698 -27.73 2.71 -2.55
C CYS A 698 -26.48 2.47 -1.69
N PHE A 699 -26.53 1.57 -0.71
CA PHE A 699 -25.40 1.22 0.17
C PHE A 699 -24.27 0.54 -0.60
N HIS A 700 -24.60 -0.34 -1.55
CA HIS A 700 -23.62 -1.12 -2.32
C HIS A 700 -23.18 -0.48 -3.65
N GLY A 701 -23.69 0.70 -4.00
CA GLY A 701 -23.18 1.50 -5.13
C GLY A 701 -23.78 1.19 -6.50
N HIS A 702 -24.90 0.47 -6.56
CA HIS A 702 -25.45 -0.09 -7.80
C HIS A 702 -26.30 0.92 -8.58
N ILE A 703 -25.66 1.97 -9.12
CA ILE A 703 -26.35 3.13 -9.73
C ILE A 703 -27.41 2.77 -10.80
N ARG A 704 -27.17 1.71 -11.61
CA ARG A 704 -28.14 1.24 -12.61
C ARG A 704 -29.39 0.60 -11.99
N LEU A 705 -29.26 -0.04 -10.82
CA LEU A 705 -30.40 -0.53 -10.05
C LEU A 705 -31.09 0.61 -9.31
N VAL A 706 -30.36 1.57 -8.74
CA VAL A 706 -30.95 2.76 -8.12
C VAL A 706 -31.83 3.50 -9.14
N GLN A 707 -31.30 3.80 -10.34
CA GLN A 707 -32.05 4.42 -11.43
C GLN A 707 -33.32 3.62 -11.77
N PHE A 708 -33.17 2.32 -12.06
CA PHE A 708 -34.30 1.45 -12.42
C PHE A 708 -35.36 1.35 -11.32
N LEU A 709 -34.96 1.30 -10.04
CA LEU A 709 -35.89 1.25 -8.91
C LEU A 709 -36.66 2.56 -8.78
N LEU A 710 -36.00 3.72 -8.91
CA LEU A 710 -36.65 5.04 -8.91
C LEU A 710 -37.64 5.18 -10.07
N ASP A 711 -37.24 4.78 -11.29
CA ASP A 711 -38.09 4.75 -12.48
C ASP A 711 -39.28 3.77 -12.35
N SER A 712 -39.12 2.74 -11.53
CA SER A 712 -40.17 1.77 -11.18
C SER A 712 -41.01 2.19 -9.97
N GLY A 713 -40.91 3.45 -9.51
CA GLY A 713 -41.76 4.01 -8.46
C GLY A 713 -41.25 3.85 -7.02
N ALA A 714 -39.97 3.51 -6.82
CA ALA A 714 -39.39 3.48 -5.49
C ALA A 714 -39.49 4.86 -4.78
N ASP A 715 -39.60 4.82 -3.46
CA ASP A 715 -39.64 6.00 -2.59
C ASP A 715 -38.31 6.16 -1.84
N MET A 716 -37.65 7.28 -2.07
CA MET A 716 -36.38 7.66 -1.46
C MET A 716 -36.52 8.22 -0.04
N ASN A 717 -37.75 8.55 0.39
CA ASN A 717 -38.05 9.19 1.67
C ASN A 717 -38.31 8.20 2.81
N LEU A 718 -38.45 6.91 2.50
CA LEU A 718 -38.55 5.84 3.49
C LEU A 718 -37.25 5.71 4.29
N VAL A 719 -37.37 5.23 5.53
CA VAL A 719 -36.29 5.25 6.53
C VAL A 719 -36.01 3.88 7.17
N ALA A 720 -34.74 3.62 7.43
CA ALA A 720 -34.20 2.46 8.12
C ALA A 720 -33.53 2.85 9.46
N CYS A 721 -33.48 1.93 10.41
CA CYS A 721 -32.76 2.05 11.68
C CYS A 721 -31.39 1.34 11.59
N ASP A 722 -30.28 2.07 11.81
CA ASP A 722 -28.92 1.50 11.84
C ASP A 722 -28.74 0.46 12.98
N PRO A 723 -28.56 -0.85 12.68
CA PRO A 723 -28.42 -1.88 13.72
C PRO A 723 -27.11 -1.82 14.51
N SER A 724 -26.13 -1.01 14.09
CA SER A 724 -24.80 -0.92 14.72
C SER A 724 -24.73 0.03 15.93
N ARG A 725 -25.77 0.87 16.12
CA ARG A 725 -25.85 1.87 17.18
C ARG A 725 -26.55 1.35 18.42
N SER A 726 -25.74 0.91 19.38
CA SER A 726 -26.13 0.50 20.73
C SER A 726 -26.50 1.66 21.67
N SER A 727 -26.98 2.79 21.13
CA SER A 727 -27.49 3.96 21.87
C SER A 727 -29.02 3.98 21.76
N GLY A 728 -29.73 4.21 22.85
CA GLY A 728 -31.19 4.02 22.95
C GLY A 728 -32.10 4.93 22.11
N GLU A 729 -31.54 5.75 21.22
CA GLU A 729 -32.28 6.54 20.24
C GLU A 729 -32.26 5.80 18.89
N LYS A 730 -33.45 5.46 18.36
CA LYS A 730 -33.57 4.97 16.98
C LYS A 730 -33.30 6.12 16.01
N GLU A 731 -32.09 6.22 15.49
CA GLU A 731 -31.77 7.17 14.42
C GLU A 731 -32.23 6.59 13.08
N GLU A 732 -33.41 7.03 12.63
CA GLU A 732 -33.96 6.77 11.31
C GLU A 732 -33.13 7.46 10.21
N GLN A 733 -32.79 6.72 9.15
CA GLN A 733 -31.93 7.15 8.02
C GLN A 733 -32.55 6.79 6.67
N THR A 734 -32.49 7.68 5.68
CA THR A 734 -32.96 7.39 4.30
C THR A 734 -31.87 6.77 3.42
N CYS A 735 -32.27 6.18 2.30
CA CYS A 735 -31.33 5.62 1.31
C CYS A 735 -30.30 6.64 0.79
N LEU A 736 -30.65 7.94 0.77
CA LEU A 736 -29.75 9.05 0.47
C LEU A 736 -28.61 9.18 1.50
N MET A 737 -28.90 8.98 2.79
CA MET A 737 -27.88 8.96 3.85
C MET A 737 -26.94 7.77 3.69
N TRP A 738 -27.45 6.58 3.37
CA TRP A 738 -26.62 5.39 3.15
C TRP A 738 -25.71 5.53 1.92
N ALA A 739 -26.22 6.02 0.78
CA ALA A 739 -25.39 6.34 -0.38
C ALA A 739 -24.29 7.36 -0.04
N TYR A 740 -24.63 8.36 0.76
CA TYR A 740 -23.72 9.43 1.19
C TYR A 740 -22.60 8.92 2.09
N GLU A 741 -22.93 8.17 3.14
CA GLU A 741 -21.97 7.56 4.07
C GLU A 741 -21.03 6.56 3.38
N LYS A 742 -21.51 5.83 2.36
CA LYS A 742 -20.71 4.83 1.62
C LYS A 742 -19.88 5.39 0.46
N GLY A 743 -19.94 6.70 0.21
CA GLY A 743 -19.09 7.36 -0.78
C GLY A 743 -19.69 7.50 -2.19
N HIS A 744 -20.94 7.06 -2.41
CA HIS A 744 -21.54 6.92 -3.73
C HIS A 744 -22.11 8.25 -4.26
N ASP A 745 -21.26 9.24 -4.47
CA ASP A 745 -21.64 10.62 -4.83
C ASP A 745 -22.50 10.73 -6.09
N ALA A 746 -22.33 9.83 -7.07
CA ALA A 746 -23.19 9.75 -8.25
C ALA A 746 -24.63 9.32 -7.91
N ILE A 747 -24.82 8.39 -6.95
CA ILE A 747 -26.14 7.98 -6.44
C ILE A 747 -26.75 9.09 -5.57
N VAL A 748 -25.94 9.75 -4.72
CA VAL A 748 -26.38 10.94 -3.96
C VAL A 748 -26.86 12.04 -4.90
N THR A 749 -26.17 12.24 -6.03
CA THR A 749 -26.52 13.26 -7.04
C THR A 749 -27.79 12.87 -7.79
N LEU A 750 -27.93 11.60 -8.18
CA LEU A 750 -29.15 11.05 -8.76
C LEU A 750 -30.36 11.27 -7.84
N LEU A 751 -30.31 10.76 -6.60
CA LEU A 751 -31.40 10.88 -5.62
C LEU A 751 -31.81 12.33 -5.36
N LYS A 752 -30.85 13.27 -5.30
CA LYS A 752 -31.14 14.70 -5.07
C LYS A 752 -31.83 15.41 -6.23
N HIS A 753 -31.67 14.93 -7.46
CA HIS A 753 -32.18 15.60 -8.67
C HIS A 753 -33.23 14.77 -9.42
N TYR A 754 -33.50 13.55 -8.96
CA TYR A 754 -34.53 12.69 -9.53
C TYR A 754 -35.92 13.29 -9.32
N LYS A 755 -36.58 13.60 -10.44
CA LYS A 755 -38.00 13.96 -10.50
C LYS A 755 -38.74 12.82 -11.18
N ARG A 756 -39.96 12.50 -10.72
CA ARG A 756 -40.75 11.47 -11.41
C ARG A 756 -41.21 12.02 -12.78
N PRO A 757 -41.22 11.19 -13.85
CA PRO A 757 -41.59 11.67 -15.19
C PRO A 757 -42.97 12.33 -15.29
N ASP A 758 -43.90 12.00 -14.39
CA ASP A 758 -45.28 12.50 -14.38
C ASP A 758 -45.49 13.79 -13.57
N ASP A 759 -44.45 14.35 -12.92
CA ASP A 759 -44.55 15.59 -12.13
C ASP A 759 -44.69 16.84 -13.05
N SER A 760 -45.91 17.09 -13.52
CA SER A 760 -46.22 18.23 -14.40
C SER A 760 -45.89 19.59 -13.75
N PRO A 761 -45.29 20.55 -14.49
CA PRO A 761 -44.74 21.77 -13.90
C PRO A 761 -45.81 22.86 -13.67
N CYS A 762 -46.35 22.94 -12.45
CA CYS A 762 -47.32 23.98 -12.06
C CYS A 762 -46.98 24.71 -10.76
N ASN A 763 -46.83 26.03 -10.90
CA ASN A 763 -46.90 27.12 -9.93
C ASN A 763 -45.89 27.23 -8.77
N GLU A 764 -45.27 28.40 -8.73
CA GLU A 764 -44.49 28.95 -7.61
C GLU A 764 -45.40 29.50 -6.49
N TYR A 765 -44.82 29.67 -5.29
CA TYR A 765 -45.31 30.50 -4.17
C TYR A 765 -46.81 30.47 -3.82
N SER A 766 -47.21 29.57 -2.91
CA SER A 766 -48.29 29.84 -1.94
C SER A 766 -48.12 29.02 -0.65
N GLN A 767 -48.22 29.72 0.48
CA GLN A 767 -48.29 29.21 1.87
C GLN A 767 -49.20 30.19 2.67
N PRO A 768 -49.67 29.88 3.90
CA PRO A 768 -49.40 28.68 4.72
C PRO A 768 -50.66 27.95 5.28
N GLY A 769 -50.45 26.79 5.89
CA GLY A 769 -51.29 26.28 7.00
C GLY A 769 -52.07 24.98 6.74
N GLY A 770 -51.75 23.92 7.52
CA GLY A 770 -52.54 22.69 7.60
C GLY A 770 -51.71 21.39 7.54
N ASP A 771 -51.24 20.92 8.70
CA ASP A 771 -50.74 19.58 9.02
C ASP A 771 -50.32 18.63 7.86
N GLY A 772 -49.14 18.91 7.30
CA GLY A 772 -48.26 17.90 6.73
C GLY A 772 -46.94 17.93 7.49
N SER A 773 -46.53 16.81 8.10
CA SER A 773 -45.33 16.75 8.95
C SER A 773 -44.06 16.91 8.12
N TYR A 774 -43.63 18.15 7.91
CA TYR A 774 -42.37 18.51 7.28
C TYR A 774 -41.22 17.96 8.15
N VAL A 775 -40.74 16.76 7.84
CA VAL A 775 -39.57 16.18 8.49
C VAL A 775 -38.41 17.11 8.20
N SER A 776 -38.01 17.86 9.21
CA SER A 776 -36.90 18.79 9.14
C SER A 776 -35.63 17.99 8.88
N VAL A 777 -35.26 17.85 7.60
CA VAL A 777 -33.98 17.26 7.21
C VAL A 777 -32.91 17.98 8.04
N PRO A 778 -32.14 17.29 8.90
CA PRO A 778 -31.15 17.96 9.72
C PRO A 778 -30.24 18.80 8.82
N SER A 779 -29.96 20.03 9.21
CA SER A 779 -29.04 20.87 8.43
C SER A 779 -27.72 20.12 8.22
N PRO A 780 -26.92 20.43 7.17
CA PRO A 780 -25.68 19.70 6.88
C PRO A 780 -24.64 19.66 8.02
N LEU A 781 -24.89 20.38 9.12
CA LEU A 781 -24.08 20.49 10.31
C LEU A 781 -24.63 19.67 11.52
N GLY A 782 -25.84 19.11 11.41
CA GLY A 782 -26.65 18.69 12.57
C GLY A 782 -26.46 17.24 13.08
N LYS A 783 -26.13 16.27 12.21
CA LYS A 783 -25.95 14.85 12.60
C LYS A 783 -24.71 14.20 11.98
N ILE A 784 -23.55 14.82 12.19
CA ILE A 784 -22.27 14.29 11.74
C ILE A 784 -21.72 13.32 12.80
N LYS A 785 -21.78 11.99 12.54
CA LYS A 785 -21.13 10.96 13.39
C LYS A 785 -20.19 9.98 12.67
N SER A 786 -20.13 10.01 11.33
CA SER A 786 -19.10 9.27 10.55
C SER A 786 -18.77 9.89 9.18
N MET A 787 -19.02 11.19 8.98
CA MET A 787 -18.41 11.89 7.84
C MET A 787 -16.91 12.07 8.12
N THR A 788 -16.05 11.65 7.19
CA THR A 788 -14.61 11.94 7.32
C THR A 788 -14.37 13.42 6.97
N LYS A 789 -13.38 14.05 7.63
CA LYS A 789 -13.07 15.49 7.46
C LYS A 789 -12.91 15.87 5.98
N GLU A 790 -12.25 15.00 5.23
CA GLU A 790 -11.92 15.16 3.83
C GLU A 790 -13.19 15.17 2.94
N LYS A 791 -14.19 14.33 3.24
CA LYS A 791 -15.48 14.35 2.53
C LYS A 791 -16.31 15.59 2.89
N ALA A 792 -16.21 16.09 4.12
CA ALA A 792 -16.84 17.35 4.51
C ALA A 792 -16.29 18.52 3.69
N GLU A 793 -14.97 18.61 3.55
CA GLU A 793 -14.26 19.69 2.85
C GLU A 793 -14.59 19.73 1.35
N VAL A 794 -14.61 18.57 0.66
CA VAL A 794 -15.01 18.48 -0.75
C VAL A 794 -16.44 18.97 -0.98
N LEU A 795 -17.36 18.65 -0.07
CA LEU A 795 -18.77 19.02 -0.21
C LEU A 795 -19.05 20.48 0.20
N LEU A 796 -18.35 21.00 1.21
CA LEU A 796 -18.33 22.43 1.54
C LEU A 796 -17.80 23.25 0.36
N LEU A 797 -16.75 22.77 -0.31
CA LEU A 797 -16.24 23.39 -1.54
C LEU A 797 -17.25 23.29 -2.68
N ARG A 798 -17.81 22.11 -2.97
CA ARG A 798 -18.80 21.92 -4.04
C ARG A 798 -20.08 22.77 -3.84
N ALA A 799 -20.42 23.10 -2.58
CA ALA A 799 -21.53 23.98 -2.24
C ALA A 799 -21.18 25.49 -2.26
N SER A 800 -19.91 25.87 -2.10
CA SER A 800 -19.47 27.28 -2.06
C SER A 800 -18.82 27.77 -3.35
N LEU A 801 -18.35 26.88 -4.22
CA LEU A 801 -17.79 27.22 -5.54
C LEU A 801 -18.93 27.62 -6.51
N PRO A 802 -18.93 28.84 -7.10
CA PRO A 802 -19.93 29.25 -8.08
C PRO A 802 -20.09 28.28 -9.26
N SER A 803 -21.33 28.05 -9.69
CA SER A 803 -21.68 27.04 -10.71
C SER A 803 -20.96 27.21 -12.06
N HIS A 804 -20.54 28.43 -12.43
CA HIS A 804 -19.80 28.67 -13.66
C HIS A 804 -18.35 28.12 -13.63
N PHE A 805 -17.78 27.93 -12.44
CA PHE A 805 -16.48 27.28 -12.22
C PHE A 805 -16.58 25.77 -12.00
N GLN A 806 -17.79 25.20 -11.95
CA GLN A 806 -17.98 23.75 -11.87
C GLN A 806 -17.89 23.17 -13.29
N LEU A 807 -16.97 22.22 -13.49
CA LEU A 807 -16.69 21.60 -14.79
C LEU A 807 -16.76 20.08 -14.65
N GLN A 808 -17.38 19.38 -15.60
CA GLN A 808 -17.30 17.92 -15.65
C GLN A 808 -16.04 17.46 -16.40
N LEU A 809 -15.48 16.30 -16.04
CA LEU A 809 -14.29 15.73 -16.71
C LEU A 809 -14.55 15.42 -18.20
N SER A 810 -15.83 15.24 -18.57
CA SER A 810 -16.32 15.11 -19.96
C SER A 810 -16.23 16.39 -20.79
N GLU A 811 -16.10 17.57 -20.18
CA GLU A 811 -15.93 18.85 -20.87
C GLU A 811 -14.47 19.13 -21.28
N LEU A 812 -13.55 18.23 -20.92
CA LEU A 812 -12.11 18.42 -21.01
C LEU A 812 -11.46 17.48 -22.03
N GLU A 813 -10.95 18.05 -23.12
CA GLU A 813 -10.04 17.35 -24.03
C GLU A 813 -8.61 17.41 -23.50
N PHE A 814 -7.91 16.28 -23.43
CA PHE A 814 -6.49 16.19 -23.07
C PHE A 814 -5.65 16.01 -24.34
N ASN A 815 -4.64 16.88 -24.59
CA ASN A 815 -3.79 16.78 -25.78
C ASN A 815 -2.36 16.33 -25.46
N GLU A 816 -1.61 17.12 -24.69
CA GLU A 816 -0.18 16.90 -24.46
C GLU A 816 0.22 17.29 -23.03
N ILE A 817 1.28 16.67 -22.49
CA ILE A 817 1.77 16.98 -21.14
C ILE A 817 2.73 18.17 -21.23
N ILE A 818 2.38 19.28 -20.58
CA ILE A 818 3.18 20.52 -20.53
C ILE A 818 3.92 20.70 -19.19
N GLY A 819 3.63 19.86 -18.20
CA GLY A 819 4.35 19.85 -16.94
C GLY A 819 4.00 18.66 -16.06
N SER A 820 4.84 18.39 -15.07
CA SER A 820 4.63 17.34 -14.07
C SER A 820 5.21 17.78 -12.74
N GLY A 821 4.37 17.94 -11.72
CA GLY A 821 4.78 18.29 -10.36
C GLY A 821 4.52 17.14 -9.38
N SER A 822 4.78 17.41 -8.10
CA SER A 822 4.56 16.46 -7.00
C SER A 822 3.13 15.88 -7.01
N PHE A 823 2.14 16.75 -7.22
CA PHE A 823 0.71 16.47 -7.03
C PHE A 823 0.00 15.90 -8.25
N GLY A 824 0.57 16.03 -9.46
CA GLY A 824 -0.13 15.70 -10.69
C GLY A 824 0.63 16.00 -11.98
N LYS A 825 0.00 15.67 -13.11
CA LYS A 825 0.45 16.07 -14.45
C LYS A 825 -0.40 17.25 -14.94
N VAL A 826 0.26 18.25 -15.52
CA VAL A 826 -0.39 19.38 -16.18
C VAL A 826 -0.44 19.10 -17.68
N TYR A 827 -1.65 19.08 -18.22
CA TYR A 827 -1.91 18.85 -19.62
C TYR A 827 -2.32 20.16 -20.29
N ARG A 828 -1.86 20.39 -21.52
CA ARG A 828 -2.54 21.31 -22.44
C ARG A 828 -3.74 20.58 -23.02
N GLY A 829 -4.86 21.28 -23.10
CA GLY A 829 -6.14 20.70 -23.48
C GLY A 829 -7.12 21.73 -24.01
N LYS A 830 -8.38 21.31 -24.19
CA LYS A 830 -9.51 22.22 -24.45
C LYS A 830 -10.61 22.06 -23.41
N CYS A 831 -11.26 23.17 -23.09
CA CYS A 831 -12.50 23.22 -22.32
C CYS A 831 -13.45 24.21 -23.02
N ARG A 832 -14.67 23.78 -23.36
CA ARG A 832 -15.69 24.64 -24.02
C ARG A 832 -15.13 25.43 -25.23
N ASN A 833 -14.38 24.75 -26.10
CA ASN A 833 -13.64 25.28 -27.27
C ASN A 833 -12.53 26.32 -26.99
N LYS A 834 -12.18 26.61 -25.72
CA LYS A 834 -11.00 27.40 -25.35
C LYS A 834 -9.81 26.49 -25.03
N ILE A 835 -8.59 26.93 -25.34
CA ILE A 835 -7.36 26.22 -24.98
C ILE A 835 -7.05 26.50 -23.50
N VAL A 836 -6.78 25.46 -22.72
CA VAL A 836 -6.63 25.52 -21.25
C VAL A 836 -5.46 24.65 -20.77
N ALA A 837 -4.97 24.95 -19.57
CA ALA A 837 -4.10 24.06 -18.81
C ALA A 837 -4.94 23.27 -17.79
N ILE A 838 -4.73 21.97 -17.70
CA ILE A 838 -5.48 21.03 -16.88
C ILE A 838 -4.52 20.31 -15.93
N LYS A 839 -4.49 20.72 -14.66
CA LYS A 839 -3.70 20.10 -13.58
C LYS A 839 -4.51 18.94 -13.02
N ARG A 840 -4.24 17.71 -13.48
CA ARG A 840 -4.94 16.50 -13.02
C ARG A 840 -4.23 15.89 -11.81
N TYR A 841 -4.95 15.75 -10.70
CA TYR A 841 -4.47 15.12 -9.48
C TYR A 841 -4.38 13.59 -9.64
N ARG A 842 -3.52 12.93 -8.84
CA ARG A 842 -3.26 11.49 -8.97
C ARG A 842 -4.42 10.65 -8.41
N ALA A 843 -5.13 9.96 -9.30
CA ALA A 843 -6.15 8.97 -8.98
C ALA A 843 -5.56 7.66 -8.41
N ASN A 844 -4.92 7.72 -7.24
CA ASN A 844 -4.69 6.54 -6.42
C ASN A 844 -6.05 6.05 -5.90
N THR A 845 -6.22 4.73 -5.70
CA THR A 845 -7.51 4.11 -5.35
C THR A 845 -8.12 4.64 -4.05
N TYR A 846 -7.30 5.21 -3.18
CA TYR A 846 -7.69 6.25 -2.23
C TYR A 846 -6.67 7.39 -2.33
N CYS A 847 -7.13 8.64 -2.47
CA CYS A 847 -6.28 9.81 -2.22
C CYS A 847 -5.84 9.82 -0.75
N SER A 848 -4.62 10.26 -0.44
CA SER A 848 -4.23 10.44 0.96
C SER A 848 -5.00 11.61 1.56
N LYS A 849 -5.15 11.61 2.89
CA LYS A 849 -5.90 12.65 3.62
C LYS A 849 -5.38 14.07 3.32
N SER A 850 -4.08 14.22 3.07
CA SER A 850 -3.49 15.51 2.68
C SER A 850 -3.76 15.91 1.22
N ASP A 851 -3.98 14.97 0.29
CA ASP A 851 -4.13 15.30 -1.13
C ASP A 851 -5.49 15.98 -1.42
N VAL A 852 -6.54 15.51 -0.76
CA VAL A 852 -7.88 16.11 -0.83
C VAL A 852 -7.87 17.51 -0.22
N ASP A 853 -7.28 17.66 0.96
CA ASP A 853 -7.11 18.93 1.68
C ASP A 853 -6.25 19.94 0.86
N MET A 854 -5.18 19.49 0.18
CA MET A 854 -4.42 20.34 -0.76
C MET A 854 -5.25 20.79 -1.96
N PHE A 855 -5.94 19.85 -2.64
CA PHE A 855 -6.81 20.17 -3.78
C PHE A 855 -7.94 21.14 -3.41
N CYS A 856 -8.62 20.89 -2.28
CA CYS A 856 -9.73 21.73 -1.82
C CYS A 856 -9.27 23.15 -1.47
N ARG A 857 -8.07 23.33 -0.89
CA ARG A 857 -7.50 24.66 -0.62
C ARG A 857 -7.10 25.39 -1.90
N GLU A 858 -6.44 24.72 -2.85
CA GLU A 858 -6.03 25.36 -4.11
C GLU A 858 -7.24 25.91 -4.87
N VAL A 859 -8.32 25.13 -4.99
CA VAL A 859 -9.57 25.59 -5.63
C VAL A 859 -10.25 26.71 -4.80
N SER A 860 -10.27 26.59 -3.46
CA SER A 860 -10.85 27.61 -2.55
C SER A 860 -10.13 28.96 -2.61
N ILE A 861 -8.84 28.95 -2.96
CA ILE A 861 -8.02 30.14 -3.19
C ILE A 861 -8.30 30.67 -4.60
N LEU A 862 -8.04 29.85 -5.64
CA LEU A 862 -8.14 30.24 -7.04
C LEU A 862 -9.50 30.84 -7.42
N CYS A 863 -10.61 30.34 -6.87
CA CYS A 863 -11.95 30.86 -7.17
C CYS A 863 -12.25 32.26 -6.62
N ARG A 864 -11.35 32.81 -5.79
CA ARG A 864 -11.44 34.17 -5.21
C ARG A 864 -10.49 35.18 -5.90
N LEU A 865 -9.58 34.71 -6.75
CA LEU A 865 -8.55 35.54 -7.36
C LEU A 865 -9.01 36.08 -8.73
N ASN A 866 -8.88 37.40 -8.91
CA ASN A 866 -9.16 38.07 -10.17
C ASN A 866 -8.25 39.29 -10.34
N HIS A 867 -7.07 39.08 -10.94
CA HIS A 867 -6.06 40.10 -11.18
C HIS A 867 -5.24 39.72 -12.44
N PRO A 868 -4.89 40.65 -13.34
CA PRO A 868 -4.24 40.32 -14.62
C PRO A 868 -2.91 39.57 -14.48
N CYS A 869 -2.15 39.84 -13.43
CA CYS A 869 -0.85 39.21 -13.15
C CYS A 869 -0.96 37.89 -12.34
N ILE A 870 -2.17 37.33 -12.20
CA ILE A 870 -2.44 36.04 -11.55
C ILE A 870 -3.05 35.09 -12.58
N ILE A 871 -2.72 33.80 -12.51
CA ILE A 871 -3.27 32.80 -13.42
C ILE A 871 -4.81 32.75 -13.34
N HIS A 872 -5.48 33.01 -14.47
CA HIS A 872 -6.95 32.99 -14.49
C HIS A 872 -7.48 31.56 -14.30
N PHE A 873 -8.27 31.38 -13.25
CA PHE A 873 -8.99 30.14 -12.95
C PHE A 873 -10.23 29.99 -13.85
N VAL A 874 -10.35 28.85 -14.51
CA VAL A 874 -11.44 28.55 -15.46
C VAL A 874 -12.48 27.61 -14.83
N GLY A 875 -12.06 26.74 -13.91
CA GLY A 875 -12.94 25.89 -13.12
C GLY A 875 -12.26 24.64 -12.57
N ALA A 876 -13.02 23.78 -11.88
CA ALA A 876 -12.53 22.53 -11.32
C ALA A 876 -13.54 21.38 -11.46
N CYS A 877 -13.02 20.18 -11.62
CA CYS A 877 -13.78 18.94 -11.57
C CYS A 877 -13.83 18.43 -10.12
N LEU A 878 -14.99 18.52 -9.47
CA LEU A 878 -15.17 18.26 -8.04
C LEU A 878 -15.97 16.98 -7.73
N ASP A 879 -16.40 16.22 -8.75
CA ASP A 879 -17.43 15.18 -8.59
C ASP A 879 -16.93 13.93 -7.82
N ASP A 880 -15.68 13.51 -8.06
CA ASP A 880 -15.06 12.33 -7.45
C ASP A 880 -13.53 12.50 -7.37
N PRO A 881 -12.84 11.99 -6.32
CA PRO A 881 -11.38 12.11 -6.18
C PRO A 881 -10.53 11.57 -7.34
N SER A 882 -11.01 10.57 -8.10
CA SER A 882 -10.32 10.06 -9.30
C SER A 882 -10.43 10.98 -10.53
N GLN A 883 -11.36 11.94 -10.45
CA GLN A 883 -11.67 12.94 -11.47
C GLN A 883 -11.15 14.35 -11.11
N PHE A 884 -10.54 14.53 -9.94
CA PHE A 884 -10.02 15.82 -9.48
C PHE A 884 -9.04 16.45 -10.48
N ALA A 885 -9.46 17.59 -11.04
CA ALA A 885 -8.70 18.38 -11.98
C ALA A 885 -8.97 19.87 -11.76
N ILE A 886 -7.91 20.68 -11.82
CA ILE A 886 -7.98 22.14 -11.77
C ILE A 886 -7.70 22.66 -13.18
N VAL A 887 -8.57 23.53 -13.69
CA VAL A 887 -8.50 24.08 -15.04
C VAL A 887 -8.22 25.57 -14.95
N THR A 888 -7.13 26.00 -15.60
CA THR A 888 -6.71 27.39 -15.70
C THR A 888 -6.54 27.78 -17.17
N GLN A 889 -6.38 29.08 -17.44
CA GLN A 889 -5.99 29.54 -18.77
C GLN A 889 -4.67 28.90 -19.22
N TYR A 890 -4.53 28.63 -20.52
CA TYR A 890 -3.25 28.26 -21.11
C TYR A 890 -2.41 29.51 -21.40
N VAL A 891 -1.16 29.52 -20.95
CA VAL A 891 -0.20 30.61 -21.16
C VAL A 891 0.91 30.10 -22.10
N SER A 892 1.02 30.69 -23.29
CA SER A 892 1.71 30.06 -24.43
C SER A 892 3.23 30.23 -24.46
N GLY A 893 3.80 31.23 -23.80
CA GLY A 893 5.27 31.42 -23.70
C GLY A 893 5.95 30.45 -22.71
N GLY A 894 5.19 29.68 -21.94
CA GLY A 894 5.71 28.72 -20.97
C GLY A 894 6.16 29.36 -19.66
N SER A 895 7.06 28.68 -18.93
CA SER A 895 7.61 29.17 -17.66
C SER A 895 8.80 30.10 -17.86
N LEU A 896 9.02 31.02 -16.92
CA LEU A 896 10.22 31.86 -16.88
C LEU A 896 11.51 31.01 -16.82
N PHE A 897 11.50 29.92 -16.06
CA PHE A 897 12.61 28.96 -16.01
C PHE A 897 12.93 28.39 -17.41
N SER A 898 11.91 27.99 -18.17
CA SER A 898 12.06 27.49 -19.53
C SER A 898 12.66 28.55 -20.47
N LEU A 899 12.22 29.81 -20.35
CA LEU A 899 12.73 30.90 -21.19
C LEU A 899 14.21 31.23 -20.91
N LEU A 900 14.59 31.27 -19.62
CA LEU A 900 15.94 31.61 -19.17
C LEU A 900 16.96 30.47 -19.34
N HIS A 901 16.61 29.24 -18.94
CA HIS A 901 17.60 28.17 -18.75
C HIS A 901 17.55 27.08 -19.81
N GLU A 902 16.35 26.74 -20.30
CA GLU A 902 16.16 25.72 -21.35
C GLU A 902 16.35 26.34 -22.75
N GLN A 903 15.67 27.46 -23.03
CA GLN A 903 15.75 28.19 -24.29
C GLN A 903 16.92 29.19 -24.35
N LYS A 904 17.42 29.65 -23.20
CA LYS A 904 18.54 30.62 -23.08
C LYS A 904 18.32 31.90 -23.89
N ARG A 905 17.07 32.38 -23.90
CA ARG A 905 16.68 33.57 -24.66
C ARG A 905 17.23 34.82 -23.97
N LEU A 906 17.93 35.66 -24.73
CA LEU A 906 18.35 36.98 -24.24
C LEU A 906 17.12 37.89 -24.13
N ILE A 907 16.86 38.36 -22.90
CA ILE A 907 15.80 39.33 -22.57
C ILE A 907 16.49 40.66 -22.22
N ASP A 908 16.01 41.76 -22.78
CA ASP A 908 16.50 43.12 -22.50
C ASP A 908 16.05 43.61 -21.10
N LEU A 909 16.59 44.76 -20.66
CA LEU A 909 16.31 45.30 -19.33
C LEU A 909 14.87 45.82 -19.17
N GLN A 910 14.25 46.36 -20.22
CA GLN A 910 12.87 46.89 -20.16
C GLN A 910 11.88 45.73 -19.98
N SER A 911 12.00 44.69 -20.82
CA SER A 911 11.21 43.45 -20.70
C SER A 911 11.42 42.74 -19.36
N LYS A 912 12.66 42.71 -18.82
CA LYS A 912 12.95 42.19 -17.48
C LYS A 912 12.26 42.99 -16.37
N LEU A 913 12.22 44.31 -16.47
CA LEU A 913 11.53 45.15 -15.48
C LEU A 913 10.01 44.97 -15.56
N ILE A 914 9.42 44.82 -16.75
CA ILE A 914 7.99 44.54 -16.93
C ILE A 914 7.60 43.22 -16.24
N ILE A 915 8.33 42.13 -16.50
CA ILE A 915 8.11 40.82 -15.85
C ILE A 915 8.24 40.94 -14.32
N ALA A 916 9.21 41.70 -13.82
CA ALA A 916 9.40 41.93 -12.39
C ALA A 916 8.24 42.69 -11.73
N ILE A 917 7.71 43.71 -12.42
CA ILE A 917 6.58 44.54 -11.97
C ILE A 917 5.29 43.73 -11.97
N ASP A 918 5.01 42.96 -13.01
CA ASP A 918 3.81 42.11 -13.10
C ASP A 918 3.75 41.11 -11.94
N VAL A 919 4.85 40.38 -11.68
CA VAL A 919 4.93 39.43 -10.56
C VAL A 919 4.78 40.15 -9.21
N ALA A 920 5.37 41.34 -9.04
CA ALA A 920 5.23 42.12 -7.82
C ALA A 920 3.78 42.57 -7.57
N LYS A 921 3.07 43.05 -8.60
CA LYS A 921 1.64 43.41 -8.54
C LYS A 921 0.74 42.21 -8.24
N GLY A 922 1.07 41.04 -8.80
CA GLY A 922 0.40 39.78 -8.46
C GLY A 922 0.50 39.46 -6.97
N MET A 923 1.70 39.57 -6.40
CA MET A 923 1.92 39.31 -4.97
C MET A 923 1.34 40.40 -4.05
N GLU A 924 1.42 41.67 -4.44
CA GLU A 924 0.75 42.79 -3.75
C GLU A 924 -0.76 42.52 -3.61
N TYR A 925 -1.40 42.12 -4.71
CA TYR A 925 -2.82 41.77 -4.73
C TYR A 925 -3.15 40.65 -3.74
N LEU A 926 -2.36 39.56 -3.69
CA LEU A 926 -2.57 38.44 -2.77
C LEU A 926 -2.43 38.82 -1.29
N HIS A 927 -1.48 39.71 -0.97
CA HIS A 927 -1.19 40.13 0.40
C HIS A 927 -2.18 41.18 0.90
N ASN A 928 -2.74 42.00 0.01
CA ASN A 928 -3.73 43.04 0.34
C ASN A 928 -5.20 42.57 0.30
N LEU A 929 -5.46 41.26 0.15
CA LEU A 929 -6.81 40.70 0.29
C LEU A 929 -7.35 40.84 1.73
N THR A 930 -8.67 40.91 1.87
CA THR A 930 -9.36 40.97 3.19
C THR A 930 -9.10 39.73 4.07
N GLN A 931 -8.66 38.64 3.46
CA GLN A 931 -7.96 37.53 4.11
C GLN A 931 -6.65 37.32 3.34
N PRO A 932 -5.50 37.84 3.81
CA PRO A 932 -4.23 37.75 3.10
C PRO A 932 -3.84 36.30 2.77
N ILE A 933 -3.23 36.08 1.61
CA ILE A 933 -2.83 34.75 1.14
C ILE A 933 -1.31 34.70 0.97
N ILE A 934 -0.65 33.78 1.68
CA ILE A 934 0.78 33.50 1.52
C ILE A 934 0.94 32.38 0.48
N HIS A 935 1.80 32.59 -0.51
CA HIS A 935 1.97 31.69 -1.66
C HIS A 935 2.86 30.48 -1.35
N ARG A 936 3.92 30.66 -0.54
CA ARG A 936 4.81 29.59 -0.01
C ARG A 936 5.64 28.80 -1.05
N ASP A 937 5.38 28.95 -2.35
CA ASP A 937 6.15 28.33 -3.45
C ASP A 937 6.31 29.26 -4.68
N LEU A 938 6.64 30.52 -4.44
CA LEU A 938 6.96 31.46 -5.52
C LEU A 938 8.37 31.15 -6.06
N ASN A 939 8.45 30.64 -7.30
CA ASN A 939 9.70 30.28 -7.97
C ASN A 939 9.58 30.47 -9.51
N SER A 940 10.68 30.38 -10.26
CA SER A 940 10.69 30.65 -11.71
C SER A 940 10.00 29.60 -12.60
N HIS A 941 9.64 28.42 -12.09
CA HIS A 941 8.74 27.49 -12.78
C HIS A 941 7.27 27.93 -12.65
N ASN A 942 6.93 28.55 -11.52
CA ASN A 942 5.58 28.99 -11.15
C ASN A 942 5.25 30.42 -11.66
N ILE A 943 6.18 31.07 -12.36
CA ILE A 943 5.95 32.31 -13.12
C ILE A 943 5.81 31.94 -14.60
N LEU A 944 4.66 32.22 -15.20
CA LEU A 944 4.36 31.94 -16.62
C LEU A 944 4.33 33.22 -17.45
N LEU A 945 4.71 33.13 -18.73
CA LEU A 945 4.91 34.29 -19.62
C LEU A 945 4.03 34.21 -20.88
N TYR A 946 3.40 35.32 -21.23
CA TYR A 946 2.71 35.49 -22.51
C TYR A 946 3.69 35.78 -23.66
N GLU A 947 3.22 35.67 -24.91
CA GLU A 947 4.03 35.94 -26.12
C GLU A 947 4.41 37.43 -26.29
N ASP A 948 3.68 38.34 -25.65
CA ASP A 948 3.95 39.79 -25.61
C ASP A 948 5.00 40.19 -24.53
N GLY A 949 5.34 39.28 -23.62
CA GLY A 949 6.31 39.50 -22.54
C GLY A 949 5.70 39.73 -21.15
N HIS A 950 4.38 39.83 -21.01
CA HIS A 950 3.73 39.96 -19.70
C HIS A 950 3.76 38.66 -18.88
N ALA A 951 3.74 38.79 -17.55
CA ALA A 951 3.90 37.67 -16.61
C ALA A 951 2.67 37.42 -15.72
N VAL A 952 2.45 36.15 -15.37
CA VAL A 952 1.44 35.73 -14.38
C VAL A 952 1.98 34.73 -13.37
N VAL A 953 1.52 34.83 -12.12
CA VAL A 953 1.86 33.92 -11.02
C VAL A 953 0.89 32.71 -10.99
N ALA A 954 1.41 31.49 -10.81
CA ALA A 954 0.69 30.23 -10.94
C ALA A 954 1.09 29.16 -9.89
N ASP A 955 0.35 28.04 -9.88
CA ASP A 955 0.38 26.92 -8.91
C ASP A 955 0.15 27.33 -7.43
N PHE A 956 -1.08 27.15 -6.96
CA PHE A 956 -1.51 27.58 -5.62
C PHE A 956 -1.67 26.40 -4.65
N GLY A 957 -1.08 25.23 -4.94
CA GLY A 957 -1.25 23.99 -4.15
C GLY A 957 -0.75 24.10 -2.70
N GLU A 958 0.35 24.82 -2.49
CA GLU A 958 0.87 25.09 -1.15
C GLU A 958 0.30 26.36 -0.52
N SER A 959 -0.28 27.29 -1.27
CA SER A 959 -0.78 28.58 -0.77
C SER A 959 -1.84 28.45 0.34
N ARG A 960 -1.89 29.39 1.31
CA ARG A 960 -2.89 29.40 2.40
C ARG A 960 -3.31 30.81 2.85
N PHE A 961 -4.54 30.90 3.34
CA PHE A 961 -5.08 32.10 4.00
C PHE A 961 -4.43 32.31 5.37
N LEU A 962 -4.23 33.57 5.74
CA LEU A 962 -3.79 33.99 7.07
C LEU A 962 -5.01 34.18 7.98
N GLN A 963 -5.19 33.27 8.95
CA GLN A 963 -6.24 33.36 9.99
C GLN A 963 -5.64 33.31 11.41
N SER A 964 -6.50 33.35 12.43
CA SER A 964 -6.21 33.66 13.85
C SER A 964 -5.00 32.94 14.47
N MET A 965 -4.38 33.58 15.47
CA MET A 965 -3.07 33.24 16.05
C MET A 965 -2.93 31.87 16.75
N ASP A 966 -3.98 31.05 16.82
CA ASP A 966 -4.12 29.94 17.75
C ASP A 966 -4.21 28.54 17.10
N GLU A 967 -3.50 27.61 17.74
CA GLU A 967 -3.60 26.13 17.72
C GLU A 967 -3.33 25.28 16.46
N ASP A 968 -3.41 25.77 15.21
CA ASP A 968 -3.13 24.90 14.05
C ASP A 968 -1.61 24.75 13.75
N ASN A 969 -1.06 23.55 13.99
CA ASN A 969 0.34 23.24 13.72
C ASN A 969 0.63 23.24 12.21
N MET A 970 1.50 24.14 11.75
CA MET A 970 1.94 24.29 10.35
C MET A 970 2.88 23.16 9.90
N THR A 971 2.37 21.92 9.90
CA THR A 971 3.12 20.72 9.54
C THR A 971 3.53 20.70 8.06
N LYS A 972 4.74 20.16 7.81
CA LYS A 972 5.41 19.95 6.50
C LYS A 972 6.04 21.20 5.88
N GLN A 973 7.30 21.06 5.45
CA GLN A 973 8.04 22.08 4.68
C GLN A 973 7.37 22.29 3.31
N PRO A 974 6.94 23.51 2.94
CA PRO A 974 6.23 23.79 1.69
C PRO A 974 7.17 24.22 0.55
N GLY A 975 6.76 23.94 -0.68
CA GLY A 975 7.36 24.54 -1.88
C GLY A 975 8.81 24.16 -2.17
N ASN A 976 9.41 24.88 -3.12
CA ASN A 976 10.73 24.58 -3.65
C ASN A 976 11.85 25.18 -2.79
N LEU A 977 12.59 24.30 -2.11
CA LEU A 977 13.67 24.64 -1.17
C LEU A 977 14.67 25.69 -1.72
N ARG A 978 14.95 25.75 -3.03
CA ARG A 978 15.94 26.71 -3.59
C ARG A 978 15.49 28.17 -3.45
N TRP A 979 14.19 28.46 -3.46
CA TRP A 979 13.65 29.83 -3.30
C TRP A 979 13.07 30.07 -1.88
N MET A 980 13.15 29.08 -0.98
CA MET A 980 12.57 29.14 0.37
C MET A 980 13.24 30.18 1.28
N ALA A 981 12.41 30.91 2.04
CA ALA A 981 12.87 31.88 3.03
C ALA A 981 13.51 31.23 4.29
N PRO A 982 14.57 31.85 4.88
CA PRO A 982 15.27 31.34 6.06
C PRO A 982 14.37 30.93 7.23
N GLU A 983 13.36 31.73 7.56
CA GLU A 983 12.42 31.47 8.66
C GLU A 983 11.52 30.26 8.38
N VAL A 984 11.09 30.06 7.13
CA VAL A 984 10.31 28.88 6.71
C VAL A 984 11.15 27.59 6.78
N PHE A 985 12.46 27.70 6.52
CA PHE A 985 13.40 26.59 6.59
C PHE A 985 13.81 26.23 8.03
N THR A 986 13.77 27.19 8.97
CA THR A 986 14.34 27.05 10.33
C THR A 986 13.33 27.06 11.47
N GLN A 987 12.11 27.59 11.29
CA GLN A 987 11.09 27.70 12.33
C GLN A 987 9.75 27.08 11.88
N CYS A 988 9.53 25.82 12.24
CA CYS A 988 8.41 25.01 11.75
C CYS A 988 7.01 25.36 12.31
N THR A 989 6.76 26.57 12.83
CA THR A 989 5.48 26.92 13.48
C THR A 989 4.91 28.30 13.15
N ARG A 990 5.72 29.32 12.80
CA ARG A 990 5.22 30.67 12.47
C ARG A 990 6.11 31.38 11.43
N TYR A 991 5.50 31.94 10.39
CA TYR A 991 6.12 32.89 9.44
C TYR A 991 5.02 33.75 8.78
N SER A 992 5.39 34.92 8.24
CA SER A 992 4.47 35.92 7.69
C SER A 992 4.58 36.07 6.17
N VAL A 993 3.77 36.97 5.58
CA VAL A 993 3.83 37.37 4.16
C VAL A 993 5.24 37.77 3.68
N LYS A 994 6.11 38.20 4.59
CA LYS A 994 7.52 38.56 4.30
C LYS A 994 8.35 37.37 3.80
N ALA A 995 7.88 36.13 3.94
CA ALA A 995 8.51 34.95 3.33
C ALA A 995 8.42 34.96 1.80
N ASP A 996 7.27 35.32 1.21
CA ASP A 996 7.12 35.37 -0.26
C ASP A 996 8.00 36.47 -0.88
N MET A 997 8.25 37.57 -0.15
CA MET A 997 9.19 38.63 -0.58
C MET A 997 10.63 38.11 -0.74
N PHE A 998 11.07 37.20 0.13
CA PHE A 998 12.40 36.58 0.01
C PHE A 998 12.49 35.73 -1.26
N SER A 999 11.46 34.92 -1.52
CA SER A 999 11.34 34.10 -2.73
C SER A 999 11.32 34.96 -4.00
N TYR A 1000 10.56 36.07 -3.97
CA TYR A 1000 10.52 37.07 -5.04
C TYR A 1000 11.90 37.69 -5.31
N ALA A 1001 12.66 38.07 -4.27
CA ALA A 1001 13.99 38.66 -4.44
C ALA A 1001 14.96 37.70 -5.17
N LEU A 1002 14.83 36.38 -4.94
CA LEU A 1002 15.60 35.37 -5.67
C LEU A 1002 15.14 35.23 -7.13
N CYS A 1003 13.83 35.22 -7.40
CA CYS A 1003 13.29 35.25 -8.77
C CYS A 1003 13.72 36.51 -9.54
N LEU A 1004 13.78 37.66 -8.87
CA LEU A 1004 14.25 38.92 -9.45
C LEU A 1004 15.75 38.87 -9.78
N TRP A 1005 16.58 38.34 -8.88
CA TRP A 1005 18.01 38.13 -9.15
C TRP A 1005 18.24 37.16 -10.33
N GLU A 1006 17.49 36.07 -10.38
CA GLU A 1006 17.51 35.08 -11.47
C GLU A 1006 17.11 35.69 -12.83
N LEU A 1007 16.03 36.47 -12.86
CA LEU A 1007 15.56 37.19 -14.05
C LEU A 1007 16.60 38.22 -14.55
N LEU A 1008 17.23 38.94 -13.63
CA LEU A 1008 18.22 39.97 -13.97
C LEU A 1008 19.52 39.36 -14.50
N THR A 1009 20.05 38.32 -13.85
CA THR A 1009 21.31 37.66 -14.23
C THR A 1009 21.17 36.66 -15.38
N GLY A 1010 20.05 35.93 -15.45
CA GLY A 1010 19.92 34.73 -16.26
C GLY A 1010 20.57 33.48 -15.64
N GLU A 1011 20.94 33.52 -14.35
CA GLU A 1011 21.55 32.40 -13.63
C GLU A 1011 20.60 31.79 -12.59
N ILE A 1012 20.62 30.46 -12.43
CA ILE A 1012 19.86 29.79 -11.36
C ILE A 1012 20.46 30.17 -9.99
N PRO A 1013 19.68 30.65 -9.00
CA PRO A 1013 20.19 30.99 -7.67
C PRO A 1013 20.92 29.80 -7.05
N PHE A 1014 22.22 29.95 -6.78
CA PHE A 1014 23.12 28.86 -6.35
C PHE A 1014 23.07 27.61 -7.26
N ALA A 1015 23.18 27.80 -8.58
CA ALA A 1015 23.17 26.72 -9.59
C ALA A 1015 24.09 25.52 -9.26
N HIS A 1016 25.22 25.79 -8.58
CA HIS A 1016 26.22 24.80 -8.17
C HIS A 1016 25.84 23.96 -6.93
N LEU A 1017 24.72 24.28 -6.26
CA LEU A 1017 24.22 23.58 -5.07
C LEU A 1017 22.90 22.83 -5.36
N LYS A 1018 22.69 21.70 -4.67
CA LYS A 1018 21.39 21.02 -4.60
C LYS A 1018 20.39 21.94 -3.83
N PRO A 1019 19.08 21.99 -4.16
CA PRO A 1019 18.13 22.95 -3.59
C PRO A 1019 18.15 23.08 -2.05
N ALA A 1020 18.19 21.96 -1.33
CA ALA A 1020 18.26 21.94 0.14
C ALA A 1020 19.55 22.56 0.72
N ALA A 1021 20.66 22.51 -0.01
CA ALA A 1021 21.92 23.14 0.39
C ALA A 1021 21.91 24.65 0.11
N ALA A 1022 21.28 25.09 -0.99
CA ALA A 1022 21.04 26.52 -1.23
C ALA A 1022 20.16 27.13 -0.13
N ALA A 1023 19.11 26.42 0.31
CA ALA A 1023 18.30 26.81 1.45
C ALA A 1023 19.12 26.95 2.75
N ALA A 1024 19.95 25.95 3.05
CA ALA A 1024 20.80 25.92 4.24
C ALA A 1024 21.85 27.05 4.24
N ASP A 1025 22.53 27.30 3.13
CA ASP A 1025 23.51 28.39 2.99
C ASP A 1025 22.87 29.77 3.17
N MET A 1026 21.65 29.96 2.64
CA MET A 1026 20.89 31.20 2.85
C MET A 1026 20.38 31.36 4.29
N ALA A 1027 20.01 30.25 4.95
CA ALA A 1027 19.41 30.27 6.28
C ALA A 1027 20.43 30.34 7.41
N TYR A 1028 21.40 29.41 7.45
CA TYR A 1028 22.38 29.24 8.53
C TYR A 1028 23.71 29.98 8.30
N HIS A 1029 24.06 30.26 7.04
CA HIS A 1029 25.29 30.98 6.70
C HIS A 1029 25.03 32.40 6.17
N HIS A 1030 23.76 32.79 6.04
CA HIS A 1030 23.30 34.08 5.53
C HIS A 1030 23.90 34.49 4.17
N ILE A 1031 24.38 33.52 3.39
CA ILE A 1031 24.96 33.76 2.07
C ILE A 1031 23.85 34.22 1.12
N ARG A 1032 24.18 35.10 0.18
CA ARG A 1032 23.27 35.57 -0.87
C ARG A 1032 23.95 35.50 -2.24
N PRO A 1033 23.20 35.34 -3.34
CA PRO A 1033 23.74 35.45 -4.69
C PRO A 1033 24.47 36.79 -4.91
N PRO A 1034 25.56 36.82 -5.70
CA PRO A 1034 26.34 38.03 -5.90
C PRO A 1034 25.56 39.06 -6.76
N ILE A 1035 25.45 40.30 -6.29
CA ILE A 1035 24.91 41.41 -7.08
C ILE A 1035 26.03 41.98 -7.96
N GLY A 1036 25.91 41.80 -9.28
CA GLY A 1036 26.87 42.32 -10.26
C GLY A 1036 26.65 43.81 -10.60
N ASN A 1037 27.71 44.49 -11.01
CA ASN A 1037 27.69 45.91 -11.41
C ASN A 1037 26.77 46.24 -12.61
N SER A 1038 26.19 45.24 -13.26
CA SER A 1038 25.20 45.36 -14.34
C SER A 1038 23.77 45.61 -13.86
N ILE A 1039 23.47 45.42 -12.56
CA ILE A 1039 22.13 45.62 -12.01
C ILE A 1039 21.95 47.10 -11.58
N PRO A 1040 20.85 47.78 -11.96
CA PRO A 1040 20.62 49.17 -11.57
C PRO A 1040 20.64 49.38 -10.06
N LYS A 1041 21.22 50.49 -9.58
CA LYS A 1041 21.42 50.75 -8.15
C LYS A 1041 20.16 50.66 -7.28
N PRO A 1042 18.97 51.17 -7.67
CA PRO A 1042 17.77 51.03 -6.85
C PRO A 1042 17.29 49.58 -6.76
N VAL A 1043 17.35 48.85 -7.88
CA VAL A 1043 17.03 47.41 -7.93
C VAL A 1043 18.00 46.59 -7.08
N SER A 1044 19.29 46.94 -7.05
CA SER A 1044 20.28 46.35 -6.14
C SER A 1044 19.97 46.61 -4.67
N ALA A 1045 19.51 47.82 -4.30
CA ALA A 1045 19.07 48.12 -2.93
C ALA A 1045 17.79 47.36 -2.55
N LEU A 1046 16.85 47.21 -3.49
CA LEU A 1046 15.63 46.44 -3.34
C LEU A 1046 15.91 44.95 -3.13
N LEU A 1047 16.84 44.35 -3.91
CA LEU A 1047 17.33 42.98 -3.68
C LEU A 1047 17.91 42.83 -2.28
N MET A 1048 18.80 43.74 -1.87
CA MET A 1048 19.44 43.70 -0.55
C MET A 1048 18.44 43.72 0.61
N ARG A 1049 17.40 44.56 0.56
CA ARG A 1049 16.33 44.57 1.57
C ARG A 1049 15.37 43.38 1.42
N GLY A 1050 15.05 42.97 0.20
CA GLY A 1050 14.12 41.88 -0.10
C GLY A 1050 14.53 40.53 0.50
N TRP A 1051 15.84 40.22 0.50
CA TRP A 1051 16.37 38.96 1.05
C TRP A 1051 17.00 39.08 2.45
N ASN A 1052 16.63 40.11 3.24
CA ASN A 1052 17.19 40.29 4.58
C ASN A 1052 16.92 39.09 5.51
N ALA A 1053 17.87 38.81 6.41
CA ALA A 1053 17.83 37.60 7.25
C ALA A 1053 16.66 37.61 8.24
N CYS A 1054 16.42 38.74 8.91
CA CYS A 1054 15.21 38.96 9.72
C CYS A 1054 14.06 39.45 8.81
N PRO A 1055 12.83 38.93 8.96
CA PRO A 1055 11.67 39.45 8.24
C PRO A 1055 11.14 40.77 8.83
N GLU A 1056 11.24 40.92 10.16
CA GLU A 1056 10.71 42.00 10.99
C GLU A 1056 11.72 42.31 12.11
N SER A 1057 11.82 43.57 12.54
CA SER A 1057 12.70 44.00 13.63
C SER A 1057 11.97 44.08 14.99
N GLU A 1058 12.48 43.39 16.02
CA GLU A 1058 11.99 43.60 17.39
C GLU A 1058 12.46 44.98 17.90
N ALA A 1059 11.51 45.86 18.19
CA ALA A 1059 11.75 47.11 18.89
C ALA A 1059 12.03 46.88 20.39
N ARG A 1060 13.21 46.32 20.72
CA ARG A 1060 13.70 46.16 22.10
C ARG A 1060 15.05 46.85 22.31
N ASP A 1061 15.02 47.89 23.14
CA ASP A 1061 16.13 48.46 23.90
C ASP A 1061 17.42 48.86 23.17
N LEU A 1062 17.28 49.55 22.03
CA LEU A 1062 18.34 50.43 21.53
C LEU A 1062 18.47 51.70 22.40
N LYS A 1063 19.06 51.54 23.59
CA LYS A 1063 19.40 52.63 24.51
C LYS A 1063 20.91 52.77 24.77
N THR A 1064 21.71 52.46 23.76
CA THR A 1064 23.17 52.67 23.75
C THR A 1064 23.68 53.02 22.36
N PHE A 1065 24.56 54.02 22.28
CA PHE A 1065 25.33 54.47 21.11
C PHE A 1065 24.54 55.00 19.90
N GLU A 1066 24.36 56.32 19.91
CA GLU A 1066 24.29 57.12 18.68
C GLU A 1066 25.66 57.07 17.98
N ALA A 1067 25.67 56.79 16.68
CA ALA A 1067 26.81 57.04 15.78
C ALA A 1067 26.29 57.23 14.35
N GLU A 1068 26.81 58.23 13.66
CA GLU A 1068 26.25 58.77 12.41
C GLU A 1068 26.24 57.78 11.24
N PHE A 1069 25.06 57.33 10.80
CA PHE A 1069 24.65 57.36 9.38
C PHE A 1069 23.11 57.26 9.29
N THR A 1070 22.51 57.76 8.21
CA THR A 1070 21.04 57.89 8.10
C THR A 1070 20.32 56.55 8.06
N PHE A 1071 19.36 56.34 8.97
CA PHE A 1071 18.51 55.15 9.03
C PHE A 1071 17.75 54.90 7.72
N ALA A 1072 18.00 53.75 7.11
CA ALA A 1072 17.07 53.07 6.21
C ALA A 1072 16.49 51.85 6.96
N SER A 1073 15.22 51.49 6.71
CA SER A 1073 14.61 50.37 7.43
C SER A 1073 15.25 49.02 7.04
N CYS A 1074 15.57 48.23 8.07
CA CYS A 1074 16.20 46.92 7.93
C CYS A 1074 15.19 45.79 7.66
N ASP A 1075 13.90 46.06 7.80
CA ASP A 1075 12.82 45.12 7.51
C ASP A 1075 12.72 44.83 6.00
N ARG A 1076 12.21 43.64 5.64
CA ARG A 1076 11.90 43.34 4.24
C ARG A 1076 10.77 44.27 3.77
N PRO A 1077 10.84 44.84 2.55
CA PRO A 1077 9.85 45.79 2.05
C PRO A 1077 8.47 45.14 1.89
N GLU A 1078 7.47 45.95 1.54
CA GLU A 1078 6.16 45.45 1.09
C GLU A 1078 6.09 45.47 -0.43
N PHE A 1079 5.23 44.62 -1.02
CA PHE A 1079 5.14 44.55 -2.48
C PHE A 1079 4.67 45.87 -3.11
N SER A 1080 3.87 46.67 -2.40
CA SER A 1080 3.52 48.07 -2.75
C SER A 1080 4.74 48.99 -2.91
N GLU A 1081 5.70 48.89 -1.98
CA GLU A 1081 6.97 49.60 -2.04
C GLU A 1081 7.83 49.08 -3.22
N VAL A 1082 7.83 47.77 -3.45
CA VAL A 1082 8.57 47.11 -4.53
C VAL A 1082 8.06 47.53 -5.91
N VAL A 1083 6.74 47.52 -6.12
CA VAL A 1083 6.11 47.99 -7.38
C VAL A 1083 6.50 49.43 -7.65
N SER A 1084 6.34 50.32 -6.66
CA SER A 1084 6.68 51.74 -6.78
C SER A 1084 8.14 51.98 -7.22
N ASN A 1085 9.10 51.31 -6.56
CA ASN A 1085 10.52 51.40 -6.90
C ASN A 1085 10.85 50.84 -8.29
N LEU A 1086 10.19 49.78 -8.73
CA LEU A 1086 10.44 49.16 -10.04
C LEU A 1086 9.82 49.94 -11.19
N GLU A 1087 8.64 50.55 -10.98
CA GLU A 1087 8.03 51.46 -11.96
C GLU A 1087 8.87 52.74 -12.13
N GLU A 1088 9.39 53.31 -11.04
CA GLU A 1088 10.36 54.41 -11.13
C GLU A 1088 11.62 54.00 -11.91
N CYS A 1089 12.13 52.77 -11.69
CA CYS A 1089 13.25 52.25 -12.49
C CYS A 1089 12.91 52.10 -13.98
N LEU A 1090 11.70 51.63 -14.31
CA LEU A 1090 11.26 51.47 -15.70
C LEU A 1090 11.19 52.83 -16.42
N CYS A 1091 10.54 53.83 -15.81
CA CYS A 1091 10.47 55.18 -16.36
C CYS A 1091 11.87 55.80 -16.55
N ASN A 1092 12.81 55.57 -15.63
CA ASN A 1092 14.19 56.04 -15.77
C ASN A 1092 14.97 55.32 -16.89
N VAL A 1093 14.67 54.04 -17.18
CA VAL A 1093 15.26 53.31 -18.32
C VAL A 1093 14.70 53.80 -19.66
N GLU A 1094 13.41 54.11 -19.71
CA GLU A 1094 12.77 54.71 -20.89
C GLU A 1094 13.32 56.11 -21.19
N LEU A 1095 13.54 56.93 -20.15
CA LEU A 1095 14.19 58.25 -20.25
C LEU A 1095 15.67 58.21 -20.68
N MET A 1096 16.35 57.06 -20.56
CA MET A 1096 17.76 56.90 -21.00
C MET A 1096 17.91 56.16 -22.34
N SER A 1097 16.82 55.76 -22.99
CA SER A 1097 16.85 55.25 -24.36
C SER A 1097 16.85 56.41 -25.38
N PRO A 1098 17.57 56.32 -26.52
CA PRO A 1098 17.89 57.48 -27.35
C PRO A 1098 16.72 57.96 -28.24
N ALA A 1099 15.71 58.57 -27.63
CA ALA A 1099 14.83 59.50 -28.31
C ALA A 1099 15.58 60.81 -28.62
N SER A 1100 15.26 61.42 -29.76
CA SER A 1100 15.97 62.58 -30.31
C SER A 1100 15.90 63.83 -29.42
N SER A 1101 17.05 64.22 -28.89
CA SER A 1101 17.54 65.61 -28.77
C SER A 1101 16.52 66.76 -28.72
N ASN A 1102 16.50 67.50 -27.61
CA ASN A 1102 16.64 68.97 -27.68
C ASN A 1102 17.08 69.59 -26.35
N SER A 1103 18.15 70.41 -26.40
CA SER A 1103 18.65 71.35 -25.37
C SER A 1103 19.01 70.82 -23.97
N SER A 1104 20.04 71.30 -23.27
CA SER A 1104 21.27 72.03 -23.67
C SER A 1104 22.17 72.17 -22.43
N GLY A 1105 23.46 71.90 -22.51
CA GLY A 1105 24.36 72.11 -21.36
C GLY A 1105 25.70 71.38 -21.42
N SER A 1106 26.69 72.07 -21.99
CA SER A 1106 28.14 71.89 -21.82
C SER A 1106 28.59 71.42 -20.42
N LEU A 1107 29.71 70.68 -20.24
CA LEU A 1107 31.04 70.87 -20.85
C LEU A 1107 31.82 69.55 -21.07
N SER A 1108 32.88 69.65 -21.87
CA SER A 1108 34.01 68.72 -22.03
C SER A 1108 35.30 69.57 -22.20
N PRO A 1109 36.50 69.04 -22.51
CA PRO A 1109 37.01 67.66 -22.42
C PRO A 1109 38.41 67.57 -21.73
N SER A 1110 38.92 66.35 -21.48
CA SER A 1110 40.38 66.06 -21.43
C SER A 1110 40.69 64.57 -21.70
N THR A 1111 41.03 64.27 -22.96
CA THR A 1111 42.23 63.53 -23.44
C THR A 1111 43.02 62.59 -22.49
N SER A 1112 43.60 61.46 -22.95
CA SER A 1112 43.56 60.75 -24.27
C SER A 1112 44.40 59.45 -24.24
N SER A 1113 44.31 58.62 -25.31
CA SER A 1113 45.40 57.83 -25.97
C SER A 1113 46.23 56.80 -25.15
N ASP A 1114 46.52 55.57 -25.60
CA ASP A 1114 46.20 54.79 -26.83
C ASP A 1114 46.48 53.26 -26.51
N CYS A 1115 46.62 52.22 -27.37
CA CYS A 1115 46.84 52.10 -28.82
C CYS A 1115 46.41 50.72 -29.40
N LEU A 1116 46.00 50.72 -30.68
CA LEU A 1116 46.27 49.81 -31.84
C LEU A 1116 46.90 48.39 -31.66
N LEU A 1117 46.67 47.36 -32.49
CA LEU A 1117 45.97 47.09 -33.79
C LEU A 1117 45.54 45.58 -33.79
N GLY A 1118 44.55 45.02 -34.51
CA GLY A 1118 44.21 45.08 -35.95
C GLY A 1118 44.63 43.75 -36.64
N ARG A 1119 43.88 43.03 -37.49
CA ARG A 1119 42.65 43.23 -38.32
C ARG A 1119 41.87 41.89 -38.41
N GLY A 1120 40.62 41.79 -38.90
CA GLY A 1120 39.65 42.80 -39.33
C GLY A 1120 38.56 42.21 -40.25
N GLY A 1121 37.41 42.90 -40.37
CA GLY A 1121 36.26 42.52 -41.21
C GLY A 1121 35.04 43.38 -40.85
N PRO A 1122 34.43 44.16 -41.77
CA PRO A 1122 33.47 45.20 -41.40
C PRO A 1122 32.02 44.72 -41.37
N GLY A 1123 31.25 45.21 -40.38
CA GLY A 1123 29.79 45.13 -40.38
C GLY A 1123 29.13 46.43 -40.83
N ARG A 1124 27.92 46.34 -41.40
CA ARG A 1124 26.94 47.45 -41.45
C ARG A 1124 25.50 46.95 -41.50
N SER A 1125 24.77 47.24 -40.42
CA SER A 1125 23.34 47.58 -40.36
C SER A 1125 22.39 47.09 -41.47
N HIS A 1126 21.41 46.26 -41.11
CA HIS A 1126 20.16 46.08 -41.86
C HIS A 1126 18.93 46.00 -40.93
N VAL A 1127 18.65 47.11 -40.23
CA VAL A 1127 17.37 47.31 -39.49
C VAL A 1127 16.27 47.63 -40.53
N ALA A 1128 15.90 46.62 -41.33
CA ALA A 1128 14.96 46.78 -42.45
C ALA A 1128 14.30 45.48 -42.97
N ALA A 1129 14.85 44.28 -42.68
CA ALA A 1129 14.69 43.13 -43.59
C ALA A 1129 13.87 41.92 -43.09
N LEU A 1130 13.28 41.95 -41.88
CA LEU A 1130 12.57 40.78 -41.29
C LEU A 1130 11.11 41.05 -40.86
N ARG A 1131 10.46 42.07 -41.44
CA ARG A 1131 9.05 42.41 -41.15
C ARG A 1131 8.09 42.11 -42.33
N SER A 1132 8.52 41.28 -43.29
CA SER A 1132 7.90 41.21 -44.61
C SER A 1132 7.94 39.80 -45.26
N ARG A 1133 7.63 38.75 -44.49
CA ARG A 1133 7.43 37.39 -45.06
C ARG A 1133 6.17 36.65 -44.60
N PHE A 1134 5.69 36.85 -43.37
CA PHE A 1134 4.49 36.17 -42.86
C PHE A 1134 3.16 36.81 -43.31
N GLU A 1135 3.07 38.14 -43.40
CA GLU A 1135 1.83 38.81 -43.83
C GLU A 1135 1.46 38.55 -45.31
N LEU A 1136 2.44 38.17 -46.14
CA LEU A 1136 2.22 37.95 -47.57
C LEU A 1136 1.54 36.60 -47.87
N GLU A 1137 1.77 35.56 -47.08
CA GLU A 1137 1.09 34.25 -47.25
C GLU A 1137 -0.34 34.28 -46.71
N TYR A 1138 -0.58 35.01 -45.60
CA TYR A 1138 -1.93 35.15 -45.04
C TYR A 1138 -2.88 35.91 -45.98
N ALA A 1139 -2.39 36.94 -46.67
CA ALA A 1139 -3.21 37.76 -47.56
C ALA A 1139 -3.60 37.10 -48.90
N LEU A 1140 -2.89 36.05 -49.35
CA LEU A 1140 -3.08 35.47 -50.69
C LEU A 1140 -4.06 34.29 -50.75
N ASN A 1141 -4.28 33.56 -49.64
CA ASN A 1141 -5.21 32.41 -49.63
C ASN A 1141 -6.69 32.78 -49.37
N THR A 1142 -6.99 34.01 -48.94
CA THR A 1142 -8.36 34.41 -48.54
C THR A 1142 -9.15 35.13 -49.65
N ARG A 1143 -9.03 34.71 -50.93
CA ARG A 1143 -9.89 35.26 -52.00
C ARG A 1143 -10.29 34.34 -53.15
N ALA A 1144 -10.47 33.04 -52.87
CA ALA A 1144 -11.20 32.11 -53.73
C ALA A 1144 -12.67 31.97 -53.27
N TYR A 1145 -13.49 32.95 -53.64
CA TYR A 1145 -14.97 32.99 -53.64
C TYR A 1145 -15.78 31.91 -52.88
N ALA A 1146 -16.53 32.35 -51.87
CA ALA A 1146 -17.76 31.66 -51.47
C ALA A 1146 -18.88 31.93 -52.49
N PHE A 1147 -19.54 30.89 -53.01
CA PHE A 1147 -20.84 31.02 -53.68
C PHE A 1147 -21.61 29.68 -53.75
N TRP A 1148 -22.95 29.77 -53.84
CA TRP A 1148 -23.96 28.70 -53.94
C TRP A 1148 -24.27 27.82 -52.70
N THR A 1149 -25.52 27.98 -52.25
CA THR A 1149 -26.25 27.12 -51.31
C THR A 1149 -27.16 26.12 -52.06
N GLN A 1150 -27.71 25.13 -51.35
CA GLN A 1150 -28.69 24.11 -51.81
C GLN A 1150 -28.10 23.05 -52.79
N ARG A 1151 -28.22 21.73 -52.56
CA ARG A 1151 -29.49 20.96 -52.58
C ARG A 1151 -29.36 19.52 -52.03
N THR A 1152 -30.31 19.12 -51.18
CA THR A 1152 -31.33 18.06 -51.45
C THR A 1152 -30.93 16.57 -51.76
N ILE A 1153 -31.24 15.68 -50.80
CA ILE A 1153 -31.82 14.30 -50.91
C ILE A 1153 -30.94 13.03 -51.16
N ASN A 1154 -31.27 12.00 -50.36
CA ASN A 1154 -31.16 10.51 -50.46
C ASN A 1154 -30.19 9.83 -51.45
N LEU A 1155 -29.43 8.84 -50.95
CA LEU A 1155 -29.65 7.36 -51.01
C LEU A 1155 -28.41 6.69 -50.36
N ASN A 1156 -28.35 5.57 -49.60
CA ASN A 1156 -29.14 4.35 -49.31
C ASN A 1156 -28.34 3.08 -49.73
N ILE A 1157 -28.61 1.92 -49.08
CA ILE A 1157 -28.32 0.53 -49.54
C ILE A 1157 -26.92 -0.13 -49.32
N GLN A 1158 -26.86 -0.98 -48.28
CA GLN A 1158 -26.54 -2.44 -48.27
C GLN A 1158 -25.13 -3.07 -48.04
N ASN A 1159 -25.23 -4.29 -47.47
CA ASN A 1159 -24.33 -5.46 -47.39
C ASN A 1159 -23.18 -5.46 -46.36
N GLY A 1160 -22.92 -6.57 -45.65
CA GLY A 1160 -23.69 -7.82 -45.53
C GLY A 1160 -22.90 -9.03 -44.99
N PHE A 1161 -23.61 -10.03 -44.45
CA PHE A 1161 -23.12 -11.32 -43.89
C PHE A 1161 -22.28 -11.24 -42.58
N GLY A 1162 -22.35 -12.21 -41.66
CA GLY A 1162 -23.22 -13.40 -41.62
C GLY A 1162 -23.09 -14.18 -40.29
N GLU A 1163 -24.10 -14.97 -39.95
CA GLU A 1163 -24.16 -15.80 -38.74
C GLU A 1163 -23.34 -17.11 -38.88
N TRP A 1164 -23.07 -17.80 -37.76
CA TRP A 1164 -23.44 -19.21 -37.50
C TRP A 1164 -23.13 -19.57 -36.03
N THR A 1165 -23.58 -20.73 -35.56
CA THR A 1165 -23.94 -20.96 -34.14
C THR A 1165 -23.11 -22.01 -33.39
N SER A 1166 -23.19 -21.91 -32.04
CA SER A 1166 -23.16 -23.00 -31.05
C SER A 1166 -21.96 -23.97 -30.98
N LEU A 1167 -21.29 -24.00 -29.82
CA LEU A 1167 -21.19 -25.20 -28.96
C LEU A 1167 -20.53 -24.90 -27.60
N SER A 1168 -21.01 -25.55 -26.54
CA SER A 1168 -20.50 -25.54 -25.15
C SER A 1168 -21.25 -26.64 -24.36
N PRO A 1169 -20.84 -27.03 -23.12
CA PRO A 1169 -19.70 -26.57 -22.32
C PRO A 1169 -18.82 -27.74 -21.83
N ASP A 1170 -18.33 -27.63 -20.57
CA ASP A 1170 -17.67 -28.64 -19.73
C ASP A 1170 -16.19 -28.97 -20.04
N LEU A 1171 -15.35 -29.38 -19.06
CA LEU A 1171 -15.60 -29.64 -17.63
C LEU A 1171 -14.40 -29.23 -16.73
N TYR A 1172 -14.68 -28.70 -15.54
CA TYR A 1172 -13.81 -28.55 -14.35
C TYR A 1172 -14.64 -29.07 -13.16
N PRO A 1173 -14.10 -29.79 -12.15
CA PRO A 1173 -13.82 -29.05 -10.89
C PRO A 1173 -12.84 -29.70 -9.88
N LEU A 1174 -12.31 -28.90 -8.95
CA LEU A 1174 -11.97 -29.39 -7.58
C LEU A 1174 -12.05 -28.34 -6.46
N GLU A 1175 -12.70 -27.18 -6.67
CA GLU A 1175 -12.72 -26.05 -5.72
C GLU A 1175 -13.97 -25.97 -4.80
N ILE A 1176 -14.27 -27.02 -4.03
CA ILE A 1176 -15.31 -26.98 -2.97
C ILE A 1176 -14.80 -27.68 -1.70
N MET A 1177 -14.53 -26.88 -0.65
CA MET A 1177 -14.55 -27.21 0.79
C MET A 1177 -13.92 -26.05 1.58
N TRP A 1178 -12.81 -25.49 1.07
CA TRP A 1178 -12.12 -24.35 1.71
C TRP A 1178 -12.94 -23.04 1.72
N ASN A 1179 -13.91 -22.92 0.81
CA ASN A 1179 -14.77 -21.74 0.63
C ASN A 1179 -15.87 -21.57 1.70
N THR A 1180 -15.92 -22.42 2.74
CA THR A 1180 -16.79 -22.24 3.91
C THR A 1180 -16.13 -21.32 4.95
N LEU A 1181 -14.83 -21.49 5.24
CA LEU A 1181 -14.12 -20.69 6.25
C LEU A 1181 -13.67 -19.29 5.76
N GLN A 1182 -13.45 -19.10 4.46
CA GLN A 1182 -12.96 -17.82 3.92
C GLN A 1182 -14.05 -16.79 3.59
N ARG A 1183 -15.35 -17.15 3.67
CA ARG A 1183 -16.45 -16.21 3.41
C ARG A 1183 -16.80 -15.29 4.58
N ASP A 1184 -16.32 -15.61 5.78
CA ASP A 1184 -16.86 -15.07 7.03
C ASP A 1184 -16.01 -13.95 7.68
N VAL A 1185 -14.94 -13.50 7.02
CA VAL A 1185 -14.00 -12.50 7.57
C VAL A 1185 -14.39 -11.06 7.20
N SER A 1186 -15.08 -10.86 6.07
CA SER A 1186 -15.51 -9.52 5.60
C SER A 1186 -16.83 -9.02 6.22
N ILE A 1187 -17.47 -9.80 7.10
CA ILE A 1187 -18.75 -9.47 7.76
C ILE A 1187 -18.61 -9.52 9.29
N ARG A 1188 -17.61 -8.83 9.86
CA ARG A 1188 -17.36 -8.81 11.31
C ARG A 1188 -17.17 -7.40 11.88
N HIS A 1189 -18.28 -6.72 12.20
CA HIS A 1189 -18.24 -5.60 13.15
C HIS A 1189 -18.29 -6.14 14.60
N PRO A 1190 -17.38 -5.70 15.50
CA PRO A 1190 -17.09 -6.44 16.75
C PRO A 1190 -18.12 -6.29 17.89
N LYS A 1191 -19.35 -5.80 17.64
CA LYS A 1191 -20.32 -5.49 18.72
C LYS A 1191 -21.27 -6.62 19.11
N ASN A 1192 -21.63 -7.54 18.21
CA ASN A 1192 -22.68 -8.55 18.49
C ASN A 1192 -22.16 -9.86 19.13
N MET A 1193 -20.84 -10.04 19.25
CA MET A 1193 -20.25 -11.23 19.89
C MET A 1193 -20.62 -11.37 21.39
N ALA A 1194 -21.12 -10.29 22.01
CA ALA A 1194 -21.59 -10.28 23.39
C ALA A 1194 -22.91 -11.04 23.62
N LYS A 1195 -23.71 -11.33 22.59
CA LYS A 1195 -24.94 -12.14 22.73
C LYS A 1195 -24.72 -13.65 22.57
N LEU A 1196 -23.83 -14.09 21.66
CA LEU A 1196 -23.50 -15.53 21.56
C LEU A 1196 -22.63 -16.03 22.74
N LYS A 1197 -21.78 -15.18 23.33
CA LYS A 1197 -20.94 -15.57 24.48
C LYS A 1197 -21.69 -15.88 25.79
N ARG A 1198 -23.04 -15.83 25.81
CA ARG A 1198 -23.86 -16.07 27.01
C ARG A 1198 -24.67 -17.37 27.00
N PHE A 1199 -24.31 -18.33 26.13
CA PHE A 1199 -24.93 -19.66 26.09
C PHE A 1199 -23.94 -20.84 26.22
N CYS A 1200 -22.63 -20.58 26.34
CA CYS A 1200 -21.58 -21.60 26.54
C CYS A 1200 -20.58 -21.22 27.65
N LEU A 1201 -21.05 -20.56 28.72
CA LEU A 1201 -20.28 -20.32 29.94
C LEU A 1201 -21.20 -20.38 31.19
N ASP A 1202 -21.68 -21.58 31.48
CA ASP A 1202 -21.81 -22.09 32.86
C ASP A 1202 -21.84 -23.63 32.79
N GLU A 1203 -21.53 -24.29 33.91
CA GLU A 1203 -21.31 -25.75 34.05
C GLU A 1203 -20.05 -26.33 33.34
N GLN A 1204 -19.11 -26.98 34.01
CA GLN A 1204 -18.73 -26.97 35.43
C GLN A 1204 -17.20 -27.01 35.54
N SER A 1205 -16.63 -26.39 36.58
CA SER A 1205 -15.24 -26.64 37.01
C SER A 1205 -15.23 -27.23 38.42
N LYS A 1206 -14.80 -28.50 38.56
CA LYS A 1206 -14.51 -29.11 39.88
C LYS A 1206 -13.74 -30.45 39.85
N VAL A 1207 -12.47 -30.36 40.28
CA VAL A 1207 -11.66 -31.42 40.93
C VAL A 1207 -11.23 -32.62 40.03
N PRO A 1208 -10.31 -33.53 40.46
CA PRO A 1208 -8.89 -33.49 40.07
C PRO A 1208 -8.43 -34.75 39.27
N PRO A 1209 -7.16 -34.85 38.83
CA PRO A 1209 -6.68 -36.01 38.05
C PRO A 1209 -6.18 -37.17 38.91
N GLU A 1210 -6.46 -38.42 38.52
CA GLU A 1210 -5.56 -39.56 38.75
C GLU A 1210 -5.82 -40.77 37.83
N HIS A 1211 -4.87 -41.71 37.83
CA HIS A 1211 -4.60 -42.79 36.87
C HIS A 1211 -5.62 -43.98 36.73
N TYR A 1212 -5.36 -44.77 35.67
CA TYR A 1212 -5.60 -46.23 35.50
C TYR A 1212 -6.97 -46.77 35.02
N ALA A 1213 -6.97 -47.18 33.74
CA ALA A 1213 -7.47 -48.45 33.16
C ALA A 1213 -8.83 -49.08 33.54
N GLY A 1214 -9.62 -49.44 32.50
CA GLY A 1214 -10.03 -50.85 32.31
C GLY A 1214 -11.54 -51.18 32.19
N TYR A 1215 -11.94 -51.59 30.98
CA TYR A 1215 -12.91 -52.68 30.66
C TYR A 1215 -14.34 -52.73 31.27
N VAL A 1216 -15.33 -52.58 30.37
CA VAL A 1216 -16.52 -53.47 30.16
C VAL A 1216 -17.87 -53.26 30.92
N SER A 1217 -18.95 -53.39 30.12
CA SER A 1217 -20.38 -53.70 30.41
C SER A 1217 -21.27 -52.78 31.29
N ASP A 1218 -22.16 -52.00 30.64
CA ASP A 1218 -23.63 -52.25 30.44
C ASP A 1218 -24.33 -53.34 31.30
N PRO A 1219 -25.67 -53.32 31.62
CA PRO A 1219 -26.74 -52.39 31.22
C PRO A 1219 -27.76 -51.91 32.31
N MET A 1220 -28.67 -51.03 31.87
CA MET A 1220 -30.12 -50.93 32.23
C MET A 1220 -30.63 -50.40 33.62
N SER A 1221 -31.34 -49.26 33.56
CA SER A 1221 -32.83 -49.15 33.65
C SER A 1221 -33.56 -48.37 34.79
N THR A 1222 -34.41 -47.42 34.35
CA THR A 1222 -35.77 -47.06 34.83
C THR A 1222 -36.08 -46.31 36.15
N MET A 1223 -36.60 -45.07 35.96
CA MET A 1223 -37.92 -44.54 36.43
C MET A 1223 -38.15 -43.80 37.79
N ARG A 1224 -38.63 -42.54 37.64
CA ARG A 1224 -39.90 -41.93 38.16
C ARG A 1224 -39.99 -41.07 39.46
N PHE A 1225 -40.35 -39.79 39.21
CA PHE A 1225 -41.45 -38.97 39.79
C PHE A 1225 -41.36 -38.13 41.11
N CYS A 1226 -41.70 -36.83 40.94
CA CYS A 1226 -42.58 -35.94 41.74
C CYS A 1226 -42.19 -35.29 43.10
N SER A 1227 -42.44 -33.95 43.15
CA SER A 1227 -43.14 -33.16 44.21
C SER A 1227 -42.39 -32.73 45.51
N SER A 1228 -42.66 -31.57 46.16
CA SER A 1228 -43.40 -30.33 45.77
C SER A 1228 -43.34 -29.18 46.82
N PHE A 1229 -43.49 -27.92 46.36
CA PHE A 1229 -44.16 -26.75 46.99
C PHE A 1229 -43.59 -25.97 48.22
N SER A 1230 -43.29 -24.67 48.00
CA SER A 1230 -43.63 -23.48 48.86
C SER A 1230 -42.93 -23.27 50.25
N SER A 1231 -42.89 -22.11 50.94
CA SER A 1231 -43.50 -20.75 50.76
C SER A 1231 -42.78 -19.56 51.48
N SER A 1232 -42.53 -18.44 50.76
CA SER A 1232 -42.70 -16.98 51.10
C SER A 1232 -42.32 -16.26 52.44
N GLY A 1233 -41.73 -15.04 52.32
CA GLY A 1233 -41.74 -13.88 53.26
C GLY A 1233 -40.33 -13.29 53.54
N SER A 1234 -39.91 -12.03 53.25
CA SER A 1234 -40.40 -10.62 53.43
C SER A 1234 -40.14 -10.02 54.84
N PHE A 1235 -39.72 -8.76 55.09
CA PHE A 1235 -39.91 -7.45 54.40
C PHE A 1235 -38.73 -6.43 54.57
N GLU A 1236 -38.54 -5.54 53.56
CA GLU A 1236 -38.07 -4.12 53.47
C GLU A 1236 -36.94 -3.40 54.26
N ASP A 1237 -36.60 -2.23 53.68
CA ASP A 1237 -35.92 -0.99 54.17
C ASP A 1237 -34.38 -0.87 54.27
N SER A 1238 -33.79 0.33 54.07
CA SER A 1238 -33.74 1.23 52.88
C SER A 1238 -32.85 2.46 53.18
N ASN A 1239 -31.95 2.85 52.25
CA ASN A 1239 -31.65 4.24 51.82
C ASN A 1239 -30.31 4.42 51.06
N SER A 1240 -30.22 5.56 50.37
CA SER A 1240 -29.20 6.02 49.43
C SER A 1240 -27.78 6.23 49.96
N ASN A 1241 -26.79 5.92 49.12
CA ASN A 1241 -26.04 6.95 48.37
C ASN A 1241 -25.45 6.36 47.08
#